data_AF-A0A2D7I619-F1
#
_entry.id   AF-A0A2D7I619-F1
#
_cell.length_a   1.000
_cell.length_b   1.000
_cell.length_c   1.000
_cell.angle_alpha   90.00
_cell.angle_beta   90.00
_cell.angle_gamma   90.00
#
_symmetry.space_group_name_H-M   'P 1'
#
loop_
_entity.id
_entity.type
_entity.pdbx_description
1 polymer ?
#
loop_
_entity_poly.entity_id
_entity_poly.type
_entity_poly.pdbx_seq_one_letter_code
_entity_poly.pdbx_strand_id
1 'polypeptide(L)'
;MFSVAKMTLAPLTSKANRLVWRALLFIVGSTLVSLFAPSVGSAHGGLDFPATRSYVCRFLDIDSEMCAQAWAENPQALYDWMEINIGNAGGVHQPRIPDGELCSAGRSKYGALNTPGDWPVTTLEPNAQGAYDMSFIPHAPHATEYFRFYLTREGFDPETESLAWEDLELVHDSGPISYDRMASEGNDFGFEMDLPERPGRHILYLVWQRSDSLEAFYGCSDIQFSSFADQNPSFIETPQVSAPSDSSESDSMDMPSMPMPMPMPMPEDGVSDLHVSLTSSSDWGAGYCADGTVTNHSHSEVVWETQLQISGEMVSSWDSEISQIQNLTGSTSTYTVRGAAWNQTLPPHGSANFGFCVNRSTDSSEIAMVVPSPEPPSDGASNPPPEAPSSPDSSPSDPNSTPAETSPTETSPPTETANTTPPPATNPTESPVQETGSPNPQGSVSSNDSKPILAAYYPEWGIYGRDYFIADIPGDELTHVIYAFVDLSASGQITLFDPWAATDRVFTGDQSVSGATAATSGNFGQITELKALYPHLRFSIAVGGWTLSTHFSSVLSTPEGRETASDAVIDFLRQYEMFDGVDFDWEYPGGGGLASNGSSPNDGTHYALFLAEVRTKIDALGEERGRVYEISVASPGGYDKIANFNLPGLTPSVDFYNVMTYDFHGTWENTTGHQAAFQADANGYDIRTSIDLYLEAGVPASKIVLGSPIYTRAWAGVADGGNGGYGQPSSNAAPGSFFDQPGMYDYKDLANQWLEGAGDWELYWDDQAGAAYLYSANLGIFSSFESPGTVAFKSEWAQHMGLRGIMFWDLSSDTRNPSERLTRAAARSWFGGLEFDEIVAESNFSFDRIVGGNQTFDPFVESPTEPSDITHSPVSPPETGPCVSLDSSSEESSQVATNRGKARRLNRIKQHRRGRKPPVDCPASLP
;
A
#
# COMPACT_ATOMS: atom_id res chain seq x y z
N MET A 1 66.46 -14.71 29.25
CA MET A 1 67.91 -14.64 28.96
C MET A 1 68.11 -13.59 27.86
N PHE A 2 68.93 -12.56 28.08
CA PHE A 2 69.31 -11.52 27.09
C PHE A 2 68.15 -10.74 26.43
N SER A 3 68.37 -9.65 25.69
CA SER A 3 69.15 -8.46 26.02
C SER A 3 68.70 -7.33 25.09
N VAL A 4 68.44 -6.11 25.59
CA VAL A 4 68.04 -4.99 24.73
C VAL A 4 69.25 -4.48 23.93
N ALA A 5 69.16 -4.56 22.61
CA ALA A 5 70.12 -3.95 21.69
C ALA A 5 69.45 -2.81 20.93
N LYS A 6 69.82 -1.55 21.26
CA LYS A 6 69.45 -0.39 20.43
C LYS A 6 70.25 -0.44 19.12
N MET A 7 69.57 -0.28 17.99
CA MET A 7 70.21 -0.01 16.70
C MET A 7 69.79 1.40 16.23
N THR A 8 70.75 2.30 16.07
CA THR A 8 70.51 3.70 15.73
C THR A 8 70.34 3.90 14.24
N LEU A 9 69.27 4.59 13.84
CA LEU A 9 69.04 5.02 12.45
C LEU A 9 70.06 6.08 12.01
N ALA A 10 70.56 5.94 10.77
CA ALA A 10 71.29 6.98 10.07
C ALA A 10 70.36 7.73 9.08
N PRO A 11 70.50 9.05 8.89
CA PRO A 11 69.57 9.82 8.07
C PRO A 11 69.86 9.67 6.57
N LEU A 12 68.93 9.07 5.81
CA LEU A 12 68.97 9.03 4.35
C LEU A 12 68.23 10.23 3.74
N THR A 13 68.98 11.14 3.12
CA THR A 13 68.48 12.40 2.55
C THR A 13 68.07 12.26 1.08
N SER A 14 66.79 12.00 0.82
CA SER A 14 66.21 12.07 -0.54
C SER A 14 64.79 12.64 -0.51
N LYS A 15 64.42 13.47 -1.49
CA LYS A 15 63.06 14.00 -1.63
C LYS A 15 62.05 12.93 -2.07
N ALA A 16 62.48 11.85 -2.73
CA ALA A 16 61.59 10.83 -3.29
C ALA A 16 60.75 10.11 -2.21
N ASN A 17 61.34 9.80 -1.05
CA ASN A 17 60.64 9.05 0.00
C ASN A 17 59.53 9.86 0.72
N ARG A 18 59.38 11.16 0.44
CA ARG A 18 58.35 12.01 1.09
C ARG A 18 56.93 11.80 0.54
N LEU A 19 56.75 11.19 -0.63
CA LEU A 19 55.43 10.77 -1.10
C LEU A 19 54.98 9.47 -0.43
N VAL A 20 55.84 8.44 -0.45
CA VAL A 20 55.56 7.12 0.14
C VAL A 20 55.24 7.23 1.63
N TRP A 21 55.98 8.04 2.39
CA TRP A 21 55.69 8.28 3.81
C TRP A 21 54.41 9.10 4.07
N ARG A 22 53.89 9.86 3.10
CA ARG A 22 52.60 10.55 3.25
C ARG A 22 51.41 9.61 3.04
N ALA A 23 51.52 8.64 2.12
CA ALA A 23 50.52 7.58 1.99
C ALA A 23 50.46 6.72 3.27
N LEU A 24 51.61 6.27 3.78
CA LEU A 24 51.67 5.48 5.01
C LEU A 24 51.17 6.23 6.26
N LEU A 25 51.39 7.55 6.36
CA LEU A 25 50.87 8.34 7.48
C LEU A 25 49.36 8.63 7.38
N PHE A 26 48.75 8.59 6.20
CA PHE A 26 47.29 8.60 6.08
C PHE A 26 46.69 7.26 6.51
N ILE A 27 47.25 6.15 6.03
CA ILE A 27 46.79 4.79 6.38
C ILE A 27 46.86 4.53 7.90
N VAL A 28 47.85 5.09 8.61
CA VAL A 28 47.97 4.99 10.08
C VAL A 28 47.21 6.10 10.83
N GLY A 29 46.83 7.19 10.14
CA GLY A 29 46.05 8.28 10.73
C GLY A 29 44.54 7.99 10.76
N SER A 30 44.01 7.35 9.72
CA SER A 30 42.59 6.98 9.61
C SER A 30 42.17 5.87 10.58
N THR A 31 43.11 5.11 11.15
CA THR A 31 42.85 3.98 12.05
C THR A 31 42.75 4.36 13.54
N LEU A 32 42.61 5.65 13.89
CA LEU A 32 42.75 6.14 15.27
C LEU A 32 41.73 7.20 15.73
N VAL A 33 40.65 7.42 14.97
CA VAL A 33 39.59 8.40 15.29
C VAL A 33 38.21 7.76 15.53
N SER A 34 37.99 6.53 15.03
CA SER A 34 36.67 5.87 15.03
C SER A 34 36.41 4.97 16.23
N LEU A 35 36.37 5.54 17.45
CA LEU A 35 35.80 4.88 18.64
C LEU A 35 35.02 5.91 19.48
N PHE A 36 33.91 5.45 20.09
CA PHE A 36 32.93 6.24 20.86
C PHE A 36 32.03 7.19 20.04
N ALA A 37 31.28 6.61 19.10
CA ALA A 37 29.84 6.91 19.04
C ALA A 37 29.12 5.98 20.04
N PRO A 38 28.02 6.40 20.69
CA PRO A 38 27.19 5.49 21.47
C PRO A 38 26.46 4.52 20.54
N SER A 39 26.40 3.24 20.92
CA SER A 39 25.56 2.26 20.25
C SER A 39 24.08 2.56 20.53
N VAL A 40 23.28 2.68 19.48
CA VAL A 40 21.82 2.44 19.61
C VAL A 40 21.61 1.01 20.11
N GLY A 41 20.66 0.81 21.03
CA GLY A 41 20.29 -0.54 21.47
C GLY A 41 19.58 -1.26 20.33
N SER A 42 19.93 -2.53 20.08
CA SER A 42 19.12 -3.36 19.19
C SER A 42 17.81 -3.73 19.89
N ALA A 43 16.73 -3.81 19.13
CA ALA A 43 15.55 -4.60 19.52
C ALA A 43 15.93 -6.09 19.57
N HIS A 44 15.34 -6.86 20.49
CA HIS A 44 15.72 -8.27 20.69
C HIS A 44 14.55 -9.25 20.73
N GLY A 45 13.45 -8.96 21.43
CA GLY A 45 12.29 -9.86 21.45
C GLY A 45 11.27 -9.59 22.55
N GLY A 46 10.11 -10.24 22.44
CA GLY A 46 8.97 -10.16 23.38
C GLY A 46 7.96 -11.29 23.08
N LEU A 47 7.11 -11.64 24.07
CA LEU A 47 6.02 -12.59 23.81
C LEU A 47 4.91 -11.91 23.00
N ASP A 48 4.52 -12.59 21.94
CA ASP A 48 3.34 -12.39 21.11
C ASP A 48 2.19 -13.30 21.58
N PHE A 49 2.47 -14.50 22.10
CA PHE A 49 1.46 -15.34 22.76
C PHE A 49 1.98 -16.02 24.04
N PRO A 50 1.36 -15.82 25.22
CA PRO A 50 0.42 -14.75 25.54
C PRO A 50 1.12 -13.39 25.42
N ALA A 51 0.47 -12.44 24.76
CA ALA A 51 1.06 -11.17 24.38
C ALA A 51 1.55 -10.35 25.59
N THR A 52 2.77 -9.82 25.49
CA THR A 52 3.30 -8.87 26.49
C THR A 52 2.55 -7.54 26.45
N ARG A 53 2.39 -6.86 27.59
CA ARG A 53 1.76 -5.52 27.69
C ARG A 53 2.27 -4.53 26.63
N SER A 54 3.57 -4.54 26.31
CA SER A 54 4.15 -3.67 25.28
C SER A 54 3.77 -4.07 23.85
N TYR A 55 3.63 -5.37 23.55
CA TYR A 55 3.12 -5.87 22.26
C TYR A 55 1.61 -5.62 22.11
N VAL A 56 0.82 -5.95 23.13
CA VAL A 56 -0.63 -5.71 23.21
C VAL A 56 -0.96 -4.27 22.83
N CYS A 57 -0.38 -3.30 23.55
CA CYS A 57 -0.68 -1.89 23.32
C CYS A 57 -0.14 -1.36 21.99
N ARG A 58 0.86 -2.02 21.38
CA ARG A 58 1.43 -1.61 20.09
C ARG A 58 0.64 -2.15 18.89
N PHE A 59 0.02 -3.33 18.98
CA PHE A 59 -0.60 -4.00 17.82
C PHE A 59 -1.99 -4.59 18.02
N LEU A 60 -2.38 -4.99 19.24
CA LEU A 60 -3.54 -5.86 19.45
C LEU A 60 -4.74 -5.14 20.07
N ASP A 61 -4.51 -4.31 21.09
CA ASP A 61 -5.57 -3.57 21.80
C ASP A 61 -5.02 -2.20 22.24
N ILE A 62 -5.02 -1.26 21.29
CA ILE A 62 -4.59 0.12 21.49
C ILE A 62 -5.62 0.98 22.26
N ASP A 63 -6.90 0.59 22.21
CA ASP A 63 -8.03 1.36 22.73
C ASP A 63 -8.35 1.09 24.21
N SER A 64 -7.84 -0.01 24.80
CA SER A 64 -7.95 -0.27 26.24
C SER A 64 -7.36 0.86 27.10
N GLU A 65 -7.97 1.13 28.27
CA GLU A 65 -7.62 2.28 29.12
C GLU A 65 -6.14 2.27 29.56
N MET A 66 -5.60 1.08 29.87
CA MET A 66 -4.19 0.92 30.25
C MET A 66 -3.23 1.17 29.08
N CYS A 67 -3.60 0.75 27.87
CA CYS A 67 -2.80 1.01 26.67
C CYS A 67 -2.87 2.48 26.24
N ALA A 68 -4.04 3.10 26.31
CA ALA A 68 -4.20 4.54 26.11
C ALA A 68 -3.37 5.36 27.11
N GLN A 69 -3.29 4.94 28.39
CA GLN A 69 -2.38 5.54 29.37
C GLN A 69 -0.91 5.36 28.97
N ALA A 70 -0.49 4.15 28.57
CA ALA A 70 0.89 3.89 28.17
C ALA A 70 1.32 4.71 26.93
N TRP A 71 0.45 4.84 25.94
CA TRP A 71 0.62 5.72 24.78
C TRP A 71 0.74 7.21 25.19
N ALA A 72 -0.07 7.66 26.14
CA ALA A 72 -0.06 9.04 26.63
C ALA A 72 1.17 9.37 27.50
N GLU A 73 1.71 8.41 28.25
CA GLU A 73 2.93 8.59 29.05
C GLU A 73 4.20 8.57 28.21
N ASN A 74 4.35 7.59 27.30
CA ASN A 74 5.52 7.51 26.43
C ASN A 74 5.27 6.65 25.17
N PRO A 75 4.89 7.24 24.02
CA PRO A 75 4.63 6.49 22.79
C PRO A 75 5.88 5.74 22.29
N GLN A 76 7.09 6.26 22.55
CA GLN A 76 8.34 5.63 22.16
C GLN A 76 8.62 4.32 22.94
N ALA A 77 7.97 4.11 24.09
CA ALA A 77 8.03 2.83 24.81
C ALA A 77 7.30 1.70 24.05
N LEU A 78 6.29 2.04 23.25
CA LEU A 78 5.47 1.08 22.52
C LEU A 78 5.98 0.89 21.08
N TYR A 79 6.58 1.92 20.48
CA TYR A 79 7.40 1.70 19.27
C TYR A 79 8.61 0.80 19.56
N ASP A 80 9.29 0.99 20.70
CA ASP A 80 10.44 0.17 21.10
C ASP A 80 10.04 -0.95 22.08
N TRP A 81 8.92 -1.62 21.81
CA TRP A 81 8.34 -2.70 22.64
C TRP A 81 9.29 -3.89 22.89
N MET A 82 10.26 -4.09 21.98
CA MET A 82 11.26 -5.17 21.94
C MET A 82 12.56 -4.90 22.73
N GLU A 83 12.64 -3.78 23.46
CA GLU A 83 13.89 -3.28 24.06
C GLU A 83 13.83 -3.22 25.61
N ILE A 84 12.85 -3.88 26.24
CA ILE A 84 12.73 -3.98 27.71
C ILE A 84 13.84 -4.90 28.27
N ASN A 85 14.97 -4.29 28.66
CA ASN A 85 16.21 -5.01 28.96
C ASN A 85 16.93 -4.52 30.23
N ILE A 86 17.92 -5.31 30.67
CA ILE A 86 19.02 -4.87 31.54
C ILE A 86 20.35 -5.33 30.95
N GLY A 87 21.14 -4.36 30.49
CA GLY A 87 22.53 -4.58 30.13
C GLY A 87 23.35 -5.15 31.29
N ASN A 88 24.12 -6.20 31.02
CA ASN A 88 25.02 -6.83 31.99
C ASN A 88 24.31 -7.39 33.25
N ALA A 89 23.04 -7.82 33.17
CA ALA A 89 22.31 -8.57 34.20
C ALA A 89 23.06 -9.82 34.70
N GLY A 90 23.51 -10.70 33.79
CA GLY A 90 24.35 -11.86 34.08
C GLY A 90 23.73 -12.87 35.05
N GLY A 91 22.44 -13.15 34.88
CA GLY A 91 21.65 -14.01 35.77
C GLY A 91 21.20 -13.36 37.09
N VAL A 92 21.57 -12.10 37.34
CA VAL A 92 21.26 -11.37 38.58
C VAL A 92 20.11 -10.39 38.33
N HIS A 93 18.88 -10.91 38.31
CA HIS A 93 17.66 -10.15 37.99
C HIS A 93 17.04 -9.49 39.23
N GLN A 94 16.60 -10.28 40.22
CA GLN A 94 15.92 -9.79 41.43
C GLN A 94 16.67 -8.68 42.20
N PRO A 95 18.02 -8.72 42.38
CA PRO A 95 18.73 -7.64 43.05
C PRO A 95 18.91 -6.34 42.23
N ARG A 96 18.33 -6.26 41.01
CA ARG A 96 18.47 -5.12 40.10
C ARG A 96 17.16 -4.46 39.71
N ILE A 97 16.06 -5.21 39.69
CA ILE A 97 14.73 -4.69 39.37
C ILE A 97 13.96 -4.57 40.69
N PRO A 98 13.66 -3.35 41.16
CA PRO A 98 12.85 -3.16 42.36
C PRO A 98 11.46 -3.79 42.23
N ASP A 99 10.91 -4.24 43.36
CA ASP A 99 9.50 -4.64 43.45
C ASP A 99 8.60 -3.47 43.02
N GLY A 100 7.58 -3.75 42.20
CA GLY A 100 6.76 -2.73 41.53
C GLY A 100 7.36 -2.15 40.25
N GLU A 101 8.55 -2.55 39.81
CA GLU A 101 9.16 -2.12 38.53
C GLU A 101 9.40 -3.27 37.52
N LEU A 102 8.87 -4.46 37.79
CA LEU A 102 9.20 -5.70 37.06
C LEU A 102 8.89 -5.67 35.56
N CYS A 103 7.72 -5.17 35.17
CA CYS A 103 7.30 -5.10 33.76
C CYS A 103 8.09 -4.07 32.95
N SER A 104 8.67 -3.07 33.60
CA SER A 104 9.60 -2.09 33.00
C SER A 104 11.07 -2.47 33.08
N ALA A 105 11.41 -3.57 33.76
CA ALA A 105 12.78 -3.92 34.16
C ALA A 105 13.55 -2.78 34.87
N GLY A 106 12.86 -1.96 35.67
CA GLY A 106 13.45 -0.78 36.33
C GLY A 106 13.82 0.37 35.38
N ARG A 107 13.36 0.35 34.13
CA ARG A 107 13.63 1.41 33.14
C ARG A 107 12.45 2.37 33.06
N SER A 108 12.67 3.63 33.47
CA SER A 108 11.67 4.70 33.45
C SER A 108 11.02 4.95 32.08
N LYS A 109 11.68 4.57 30.97
CA LYS A 109 11.11 4.56 29.61
C LYS A 109 9.79 3.79 29.55
N TYR A 110 9.70 2.65 30.24
CA TYR A 110 8.59 1.71 30.23
C TYR A 110 7.74 1.78 31.51
N GLY A 111 7.82 2.89 32.26
CA GLY A 111 7.23 3.02 33.60
C GLY A 111 5.74 2.69 33.68
N ALA A 112 4.97 3.12 32.67
CA ALA A 112 3.53 2.86 32.55
C ALA A 112 3.16 1.37 32.68
N LEU A 113 3.99 0.47 32.12
CA LEU A 113 3.72 -0.98 32.06
C LEU A 113 3.68 -1.65 33.45
N ASN A 114 4.19 -0.99 34.49
CA ASN A 114 4.16 -1.49 35.87
C ASN A 114 2.82 -1.26 36.58
N THR A 115 1.97 -0.36 36.06
CA THR A 115 0.76 0.10 36.74
C THR A 115 -0.25 -1.05 36.88
N PRO A 116 -0.80 -1.33 38.08
CA PRO A 116 -1.93 -2.24 38.23
C PRO A 116 -3.19 -1.67 37.55
N GLY A 117 -3.98 -2.52 36.90
CA GLY A 117 -5.21 -2.11 36.21
C GLY A 117 -5.76 -3.17 35.26
N ASP A 118 -6.81 -2.82 34.53
CA ASP A 118 -7.49 -3.69 33.56
C ASP A 118 -6.70 -3.74 32.24
N TRP A 119 -5.55 -4.42 32.26
CA TRP A 119 -4.78 -4.73 31.06
C TRP A 119 -5.49 -5.83 30.24
N PRO A 120 -5.42 -5.81 28.90
CA PRO A 120 -6.02 -6.87 28.08
C PRO A 120 -5.42 -8.24 28.40
N VAL A 121 -6.28 -9.25 28.54
CA VAL A 121 -5.92 -10.57 29.11
C VAL A 121 -6.04 -11.68 28.07
N THR A 122 -4.96 -12.43 27.84
CA THR A 122 -5.00 -13.65 27.03
C THR A 122 -5.65 -14.78 27.83
N THR A 123 -6.64 -15.47 27.26
CA THR A 123 -7.17 -16.70 27.87
C THR A 123 -6.34 -17.87 27.37
N LEU A 124 -5.72 -18.61 28.29
CA LEU A 124 -4.90 -19.78 27.98
C LEU A 124 -5.77 -21.05 27.99
N GLU A 125 -5.84 -21.70 26.84
CA GLU A 125 -6.37 -23.05 26.64
C GLU A 125 -5.20 -24.06 26.64
N PRO A 126 -5.34 -25.25 27.27
CA PRO A 126 -4.36 -26.31 27.15
C PRO A 126 -4.50 -27.03 25.80
N ASN A 127 -3.37 -27.35 25.18
CA ASN A 127 -3.24 -28.14 23.97
C ASN A 127 -3.73 -29.60 24.18
N ALA A 128 -3.76 -30.40 23.12
CA ALA A 128 -4.27 -31.79 23.16
C ALA A 128 -3.46 -32.74 24.07
N GLN A 129 -2.27 -32.33 24.49
CA GLN A 129 -1.33 -33.04 25.35
C GLN A 129 -1.47 -32.60 26.83
N GLY A 130 -2.15 -31.48 27.09
CA GLY A 130 -2.40 -30.91 28.42
C GLY A 130 -1.38 -29.84 28.86
N ALA A 131 -0.59 -29.31 27.94
CA ALA A 131 0.35 -28.21 28.16
C ALA A 131 -0.12 -26.93 27.44
N TYR A 132 0.58 -25.82 27.63
CA TYR A 132 0.24 -24.52 27.02
C TYR A 132 1.34 -24.10 26.06
N ASP A 133 0.95 -23.79 24.83
CA ASP A 133 1.86 -23.35 23.77
C ASP A 133 2.07 -21.83 23.90
N MET A 134 3.32 -21.39 24.03
CA MET A 134 3.73 -19.98 24.07
C MET A 134 4.52 -19.64 22.79
N SER A 135 4.40 -18.43 22.26
CA SER A 135 5.19 -17.88 21.16
C SER A 135 6.03 -16.68 21.63
N PHE A 136 7.25 -16.53 21.08
CA PHE A 136 8.16 -15.42 21.35
C PHE A 136 8.87 -14.98 20.06
N ILE A 137 8.52 -13.80 19.52
CA ILE A 137 9.23 -13.19 18.39
C ILE A 137 10.65 -12.73 18.82
N PRO A 138 11.74 -13.31 18.25
CA PRO A 138 13.12 -12.97 18.60
C PRO A 138 13.73 -12.07 17.50
N HIS A 139 13.33 -10.79 17.44
CA HIS A 139 13.84 -9.81 16.47
C HIS A 139 15.37 -9.74 16.35
N ALA A 140 16.13 -10.12 17.39
CA ALA A 140 17.53 -10.47 17.27
C ALA A 140 17.78 -11.83 17.95
N PRO A 141 17.88 -12.95 17.21
CA PRO A 141 18.15 -14.26 17.81
C PRO A 141 19.54 -14.28 18.45
N HIS A 142 19.64 -14.86 19.64
CA HIS A 142 20.87 -14.87 20.42
C HIS A 142 21.08 -16.19 21.16
N ALA A 143 22.34 -16.58 21.37
CA ALA A 143 22.62 -17.76 22.18
C ALA A 143 22.15 -17.50 23.61
N THR A 144 21.42 -18.47 24.17
CA THR A 144 20.60 -18.29 25.35
C THR A 144 21.03 -19.22 26.48
N GLU A 145 21.06 -18.70 27.71
CA GLU A 145 21.31 -19.47 28.93
C GLU A 145 20.00 -20.06 29.48
N TYR A 146 18.91 -19.29 29.41
CA TYR A 146 17.53 -19.73 29.64
C TYR A 146 16.51 -18.67 29.19
N PHE A 147 15.33 -19.13 28.81
CA PHE A 147 14.07 -18.44 29.07
C PHE A 147 13.51 -18.98 30.40
N ARG A 148 13.15 -18.09 31.32
CA ARG A 148 12.42 -18.43 32.53
C ARG A 148 11.07 -17.72 32.56
N PHE A 149 10.03 -18.49 32.81
CA PHE A 149 8.68 -18.00 32.96
C PHE A 149 8.25 -18.18 34.41
N TYR A 150 7.76 -17.10 35.00
CA TYR A 150 7.25 -17.06 36.36
C TYR A 150 5.76 -16.73 36.32
N LEU A 151 4.95 -17.42 37.12
CA LEU A 151 3.51 -17.17 37.25
C LEU A 151 3.24 -16.55 38.61
N THR A 152 2.32 -15.57 38.68
CA THR A 152 1.92 -15.01 39.97
C THR A 152 1.23 -16.06 40.85
N ARG A 153 1.53 -16.02 42.16
CA ARG A 153 0.93 -16.85 43.21
C ARG A 153 -0.61 -16.85 43.16
N GLU A 154 -1.23 -17.94 43.62
CA GLU A 154 -2.69 -18.01 43.77
C GLU A 154 -3.21 -16.84 44.62
N GLY A 155 -4.22 -16.12 44.12
CA GLY A 155 -4.79 -14.95 44.81
C GLY A 155 -3.90 -13.70 44.81
N PHE A 156 -3.05 -13.53 43.80
CA PHE A 156 -2.52 -12.22 43.39
C PHE A 156 -3.52 -11.54 42.43
N ASP A 157 -3.75 -10.24 42.57
CA ASP A 157 -4.67 -9.47 41.71
C ASP A 157 -3.93 -8.41 40.84
N PRO A 158 -3.77 -8.60 39.52
CA PRO A 158 -3.08 -7.65 38.65
C PRO A 158 -3.81 -6.31 38.43
N GLU A 159 -5.10 -6.22 38.78
CA GLU A 159 -5.85 -4.97 38.70
C GLU A 159 -5.54 -4.03 39.89
N THR A 160 -5.12 -4.57 41.04
CA THR A 160 -4.97 -3.79 42.28
C THR A 160 -3.64 -3.96 43.04
N GLU A 161 -2.88 -5.03 42.79
CA GLU A 161 -1.57 -5.28 43.40
C GLU A 161 -0.41 -4.95 42.45
N SER A 162 0.61 -4.25 42.94
CA SER A 162 1.85 -4.01 42.18
C SER A 162 2.79 -5.22 42.29
N LEU A 163 3.14 -5.81 41.15
CA LEU A 163 3.93 -7.04 41.07
C LEU A 163 5.29 -6.94 41.79
N ALA A 164 5.54 -7.84 42.75
CA ALA A 164 6.81 -8.00 43.43
C ALA A 164 7.47 -9.36 43.12
N TRP A 165 8.77 -9.50 43.39
CA TRP A 165 9.48 -10.78 43.22
C TRP A 165 9.03 -11.86 44.21
N GLU A 166 8.34 -11.52 45.31
CA GLU A 166 7.76 -12.49 46.23
C GLU A 166 6.38 -13.02 45.78
N ASP A 167 5.77 -12.42 44.76
CA ASP A 167 4.54 -12.92 44.14
C ASP A 167 4.82 -13.95 43.03
N LEU A 168 6.07 -14.05 42.55
CA LEU A 168 6.44 -14.82 41.35
C LEU A 168 6.97 -16.23 41.67
N GLU A 169 6.30 -17.24 41.13
CA GLU A 169 6.73 -18.65 41.21
C GLU A 169 7.26 -19.11 39.85
N LEU A 170 8.48 -19.68 39.82
CA LEU A 170 9.07 -20.21 38.59
C LEU A 170 8.29 -21.44 38.11
N VAL A 171 7.68 -21.35 36.94
CA VAL A 171 6.88 -22.42 36.32
C VAL A 171 7.60 -23.12 35.16
N HIS A 172 8.44 -22.41 34.41
CA HIS A 172 9.25 -23.00 33.33
C HIS A 172 10.66 -22.41 33.31
N ASP A 173 11.65 -23.26 33.02
CA ASP A 173 13.03 -22.90 32.72
C ASP A 173 13.47 -23.76 31.52
N SER A 174 13.69 -23.11 30.38
CA SER A 174 14.00 -23.81 29.13
C SER A 174 15.38 -24.48 29.14
N GLY A 175 16.25 -24.09 30.08
CA GLY A 175 17.68 -24.31 29.97
C GLY A 175 18.30 -23.62 28.74
N PRO A 176 19.59 -23.92 28.46
CA PRO A 176 20.31 -23.27 27.36
C PRO A 176 19.75 -23.62 25.99
N ILE A 177 19.55 -22.60 25.17
CA ILE A 177 19.09 -22.70 23.79
C ILE A 177 20.18 -22.16 22.85
N SER A 178 20.49 -22.91 21.80
CA SER A 178 21.45 -22.50 20.77
C SER A 178 20.92 -21.30 19.99
N TYR A 179 21.83 -20.39 19.60
CA TYR A 179 21.55 -19.34 18.60
C TYR A 179 20.85 -19.96 17.39
N ASP A 180 21.40 -21.06 16.91
CA ASP A 180 20.94 -21.86 15.77
C ASP A 180 19.45 -22.23 15.89
N ARG A 181 18.92 -22.54 17.09
CA ARG A 181 17.48 -22.85 17.27
C ARG A 181 16.63 -21.58 17.13
N MET A 182 17.01 -20.51 17.82
CA MET A 182 16.25 -19.25 17.77
C MET A 182 16.25 -18.65 16.36
N ALA A 183 17.34 -18.83 15.62
CA ALA A 183 17.47 -18.39 14.23
C ALA A 183 16.83 -19.36 13.22
N SER A 184 16.71 -20.66 13.54
CA SER A 184 16.01 -21.66 12.69
C SER A 184 14.51 -21.79 12.96
N GLU A 185 13.99 -21.10 13.97
CA GLU A 185 12.55 -21.01 14.25
C GLU A 185 12.04 -19.57 14.02
N GLY A 186 12.86 -18.55 14.28
CA GLY A 186 12.54 -17.17 13.90
C GLY A 186 11.28 -16.69 14.61
N ASN A 187 10.31 -16.14 13.88
CA ASN A 187 9.04 -15.72 14.49
C ASN A 187 8.23 -16.90 15.06
N ASP A 188 8.47 -18.13 14.62
CA ASP A 188 7.75 -19.34 15.07
C ASP A 188 8.38 -19.96 16.35
N PHE A 189 9.26 -19.21 17.04
CA PHE A 189 10.04 -19.70 18.17
C PHE A 189 9.19 -19.84 19.46
N GLY A 190 8.68 -21.05 19.68
CA GLY A 190 7.75 -21.36 20.77
C GLY A 190 8.29 -22.18 21.94
N PHE A 191 7.44 -22.32 22.96
CA PHE A 191 7.62 -23.15 24.16
C PHE A 191 6.33 -23.90 24.52
N GLU A 192 6.39 -25.23 24.63
CA GLU A 192 5.34 -26.02 25.28
C GLU A 192 5.60 -26.02 26.81
N MET A 193 4.62 -25.57 27.61
CA MET A 193 4.79 -25.39 29.06
C MET A 193 3.67 -26.05 29.88
N ASP A 194 4.04 -26.89 30.85
CA ASP A 194 3.14 -27.39 31.91
C ASP A 194 2.92 -26.25 32.93
N LEU A 195 1.79 -25.54 32.83
CA LEU A 195 1.43 -24.45 33.73
C LEU A 195 0.45 -24.91 34.82
N PRO A 196 0.70 -24.59 36.10
CA PRO A 196 -0.24 -24.88 37.18
C PRO A 196 -1.43 -23.92 37.13
N GLU A 197 -2.54 -24.36 36.53
CA GLU A 197 -3.83 -23.63 36.47
C GLU A 197 -4.22 -22.98 37.81
N ARG A 198 -4.68 -21.73 37.75
CA ARG A 198 -5.12 -20.94 38.91
C ARG A 198 -6.41 -20.15 38.60
N PRO A 199 -7.31 -19.99 39.57
CA PRO A 199 -8.54 -19.21 39.39
C PRO A 199 -8.29 -17.71 39.50
N GLY A 200 -8.58 -16.98 38.41
CA GLY A 200 -8.48 -15.52 38.34
C GLY A 200 -7.57 -15.04 37.21
N ARG A 201 -7.27 -13.74 37.23
CA ARG A 201 -6.27 -13.11 36.36
C ARG A 201 -4.89 -13.19 37.01
N HIS A 202 -3.87 -13.49 36.21
CA HIS A 202 -2.49 -13.70 36.64
C HIS A 202 -1.53 -12.99 35.68
N ILE A 203 -0.28 -12.76 36.11
CA ILE A 203 0.79 -12.29 35.22
C ILE A 203 1.73 -13.45 34.96
N LEU A 204 1.99 -13.74 33.69
CA LEU A 204 3.13 -14.52 33.24
C LEU A 204 4.30 -13.56 33.01
N TYR A 205 5.34 -13.67 33.83
CA TYR A 205 6.53 -12.84 33.77
C TYR A 205 7.68 -13.60 33.11
N LEU A 206 8.19 -13.04 32.00
CA LEU A 206 9.33 -13.56 31.26
C LEU A 206 10.65 -12.95 31.77
N VAL A 207 11.65 -13.79 31.92
CA VAL A 207 13.07 -13.43 32.00
C VAL A 207 13.86 -14.23 30.95
N TRP A 208 14.34 -13.56 29.90
CA TRP A 208 15.27 -14.13 28.93
C TRP A 208 16.71 -13.71 29.27
N GLN A 209 17.58 -14.68 29.58
CA GLN A 209 19.00 -14.45 29.80
C GLN A 209 19.83 -15.03 28.65
N ARG A 210 20.57 -14.16 27.97
CA ARG A 210 21.55 -14.55 26.96
C ARG A 210 22.73 -15.31 27.58
N SER A 211 23.36 -16.19 26.80
CA SER A 211 24.66 -16.82 27.10
C SER A 211 25.80 -16.24 26.27
N ASP A 212 25.52 -15.63 25.10
CA ASP A 212 26.54 -14.89 24.31
C ASP A 212 26.89 -13.51 24.89
N SER A 213 26.03 -12.97 25.76
CA SER A 213 26.27 -11.71 26.48
C SER A 213 25.67 -11.78 27.88
N LEU A 214 26.04 -10.82 28.73
CA LEU A 214 25.48 -10.71 30.08
C LEU A 214 24.17 -9.92 30.13
N GLU A 215 23.60 -9.50 29.00
CA GLU A 215 22.31 -8.80 28.93
C GLU A 215 21.12 -9.76 29.14
N ALA A 216 20.01 -9.22 29.61
CA ALA A 216 18.74 -9.95 29.78
C ALA A 216 17.54 -9.08 29.37
N PHE A 217 16.45 -9.73 28.97
CA PHE A 217 15.19 -9.12 28.51
C PHE A 217 14.02 -9.62 29.33
N TYR A 218 12.95 -8.83 29.37
CA TYR A 218 11.85 -9.00 30.33
C TYR A 218 10.50 -8.65 29.69
N GLY A 219 9.43 -9.27 30.17
CA GLY A 219 8.07 -8.96 29.75
C GLY A 219 7.03 -9.42 30.77
N CYS A 220 5.88 -8.74 30.81
CA CYS A 220 4.69 -9.15 31.55
C CYS A 220 3.57 -9.39 30.53
N SER A 221 2.93 -10.55 30.61
CA SER A 221 1.71 -10.88 29.86
C SER A 221 0.60 -11.20 30.85
N ASP A 222 -0.55 -10.53 30.73
CA ASP A 222 -1.70 -10.77 31.61
C ASP A 222 -2.55 -11.91 31.06
N ILE A 223 -2.82 -12.91 31.90
CA ILE A 223 -3.44 -14.17 31.50
C ILE A 223 -4.55 -14.62 32.44
N GLN A 224 -5.45 -15.46 31.93
CA GLN A 224 -6.39 -16.26 32.73
C GLN A 224 -6.49 -17.68 32.15
N PHE A 225 -6.75 -18.68 32.99
CA PHE A 225 -6.94 -20.06 32.51
C PHE A 225 -8.40 -20.31 32.13
N SER A 226 -8.63 -20.94 30.97
CA SER A 226 -9.98 -21.16 30.42
C SER A 226 -10.90 -21.95 31.35
N SER A 227 -10.35 -22.89 32.11
CA SER A 227 -11.04 -23.68 33.14
C SER A 227 -11.73 -22.84 34.23
N PHE A 228 -11.42 -21.55 34.33
CA PHE A 228 -12.03 -20.59 35.25
C PHE A 228 -12.71 -19.38 34.57
N ALA A 229 -12.66 -19.24 33.24
CA ALA A 229 -13.19 -18.08 32.52
C ALA A 229 -14.70 -17.86 32.76
N ASP A 230 -15.48 -18.94 32.84
CA ASP A 230 -16.93 -18.95 33.14
C ASP A 230 -17.32 -18.43 34.54
N GLN A 231 -16.36 -18.10 35.41
CA GLN A 231 -16.64 -17.66 36.79
C GLN A 231 -16.81 -16.13 36.96
N ASN A 232 -16.57 -15.32 35.92
CA ASN A 232 -16.66 -13.85 36.03
C ASN A 232 -17.93 -13.27 35.34
N PRO A 233 -18.96 -12.81 36.08
CA PRO A 233 -20.30 -12.60 35.54
C PRO A 233 -20.56 -11.19 34.96
N SER A 234 -19.97 -10.87 33.80
CA SER A 234 -20.33 -9.64 33.07
C SER A 234 -20.10 -9.68 31.54
N PHE A 235 -20.95 -10.42 30.83
CA PHE A 235 -21.21 -10.20 29.40
C PHE A 235 -22.72 -10.05 29.16
N ILE A 236 -23.12 -9.22 28.19
CA ILE A 236 -24.52 -8.97 27.83
C ILE A 236 -24.85 -9.66 26.51
N GLU A 237 -25.91 -10.48 26.48
CA GLU A 237 -26.39 -11.14 25.27
C GLU A 237 -26.88 -10.14 24.20
N THR A 238 -26.52 -10.37 22.94
CA THR A 238 -27.04 -9.63 21.78
C THR A 238 -28.52 -9.96 21.51
N PRO A 239 -29.45 -8.98 21.55
CA PRO A 239 -30.88 -9.26 21.32
C PRO A 239 -31.23 -9.44 19.83
N GLN A 240 -31.99 -10.48 19.52
CA GLN A 240 -32.59 -10.69 18.19
C GLN A 240 -33.56 -9.55 17.81
N VAL A 241 -33.41 -8.99 16.60
CA VAL A 241 -34.26 -7.89 16.11
C VAL A 241 -35.58 -8.41 15.52
N SER A 242 -36.70 -7.89 16.03
CA SER A 242 -38.02 -7.98 15.38
C SER A 242 -38.64 -6.60 15.27
N ALA A 243 -38.94 -6.14 14.06
CA ALA A 243 -39.35 -4.76 13.77
C ALA A 243 -40.80 -4.42 14.17
N PRO A 244 -41.04 -3.18 14.63
CA PRO A 244 -42.33 -2.50 14.52
C PRO A 244 -42.22 -1.08 13.90
N SER A 245 -43.33 -0.33 13.86
CA SER A 245 -43.58 0.82 13.00
C SER A 245 -43.79 2.17 13.71
N ASP A 246 -43.39 3.26 13.04
CA ASP A 246 -44.11 4.55 12.86
C ASP A 246 -44.82 5.24 14.06
N SER A 247 -44.30 6.41 14.52
CA SER A 247 -45.07 7.69 14.63
C SER A 247 -44.34 8.91 15.26
N SER A 248 -44.26 10.02 14.51
CA SER A 248 -44.48 11.45 14.89
C SER A 248 -43.77 12.25 16.04
N GLU A 249 -43.30 13.46 15.66
CA GLU A 249 -43.40 14.80 16.32
C GLU A 249 -42.38 15.37 17.38
N SER A 250 -41.69 16.48 16.99
CA SER A 250 -41.33 17.76 17.70
C SER A 250 -40.72 17.78 19.14
N ASP A 251 -39.93 18.78 19.60
CA ASP A 251 -39.63 20.17 19.17
C ASP A 251 -38.17 20.61 19.58
N SER A 252 -37.89 21.91 19.73
CA SER A 252 -36.57 22.56 19.56
C SER A 252 -35.96 23.32 20.78
N MET A 253 -34.62 23.54 20.79
CA MET A 253 -33.89 24.84 20.99
C MET A 253 -32.45 24.79 21.57
N ASP A 254 -31.51 25.44 20.85
CA ASP A 254 -30.28 26.20 21.23
C ASP A 254 -29.12 25.68 22.13
N MET A 255 -27.93 26.27 21.89
CA MET A 255 -26.55 25.97 22.35
C MET A 255 -25.96 27.17 23.16
N PRO A 256 -24.89 27.06 24.02
CA PRO A 256 -23.49 26.87 23.55
C PRO A 256 -22.37 26.31 24.48
N SER A 257 -21.20 26.07 23.86
CA SER A 257 -19.78 26.14 24.34
C SER A 257 -19.11 24.99 25.15
N MET A 258 -18.31 24.18 24.42
CA MET A 258 -16.85 23.86 24.56
C MET A 258 -16.21 23.44 25.91
N PRO A 259 -15.11 22.65 25.92
CA PRO A 259 -14.69 21.56 25.00
C PRO A 259 -14.10 20.30 25.69
N MET A 260 -13.97 19.17 24.97
CA MET A 260 -12.89 18.14 25.01
C MET A 260 -13.27 16.97 24.02
N PRO A 261 -12.36 16.07 23.60
CA PRO A 261 -12.52 15.27 22.36
C PRO A 261 -12.96 13.80 22.54
N MET A 262 -13.08 13.09 21.39
CA MET A 262 -13.40 11.64 21.21
C MET A 262 -14.89 11.30 21.47
N PRO A 263 -15.49 10.25 20.85
CA PRO A 263 -14.90 9.02 20.28
C PRO A 263 -14.96 8.86 18.74
N MET A 264 -14.25 7.85 18.23
CA MET A 264 -14.42 7.26 16.89
C MET A 264 -15.61 6.26 16.85
N PRO A 265 -15.90 5.69 15.67
CA PRO A 265 -15.88 4.23 15.59
C PRO A 265 -15.15 3.66 14.34
N MET A 266 -14.39 2.58 14.55
CA MET A 266 -13.96 1.60 13.52
C MET A 266 -15.12 0.58 13.27
N PRO A 267 -15.04 -0.36 12.30
CA PRO A 267 -14.18 -1.56 12.33
C PRO A 267 -13.53 -1.83 10.94
N GLU A 268 -13.00 -2.99 10.50
CA GLU A 268 -12.87 -4.38 11.00
C GLU A 268 -11.66 -5.08 10.27
N ASP A 269 -11.36 -6.35 10.58
CA ASP A 269 -10.43 -7.30 9.89
C ASP A 269 -8.91 -6.96 9.79
N GLY A 270 -7.96 -7.88 9.99
CA GLY A 270 -8.06 -9.26 10.52
C GLY A 270 -6.74 -10.04 10.35
N VAL A 271 -6.05 -10.40 11.46
CA VAL A 271 -4.78 -11.17 11.44
C VAL A 271 -5.01 -12.60 11.93
N SER A 272 -4.71 -13.59 11.08
CA SER A 272 -4.81 -15.02 11.42
C SER A 272 -3.50 -15.53 12.02
N ASP A 273 -3.47 -15.73 13.33
CA ASP A 273 -2.34 -16.32 14.05
C ASP A 273 -2.55 -17.85 14.18
N LEU A 274 -1.76 -18.64 13.44
CA LEU A 274 -1.96 -20.09 13.25
C LEU A 274 -0.65 -20.86 13.48
N HIS A 275 -0.48 -21.39 14.68
CA HIS A 275 0.67 -22.22 15.05
C HIS A 275 0.45 -23.69 14.66
N VAL A 276 1.51 -24.41 14.26
CA VAL A 276 1.43 -25.82 13.83
C VAL A 276 2.56 -26.67 14.40
N SER A 277 2.21 -27.66 15.21
CA SER A 277 3.14 -28.67 15.74
C SER A 277 3.01 -29.99 14.98
N LEU A 278 4.13 -30.73 14.82
CA LEU A 278 4.18 -32.01 14.11
C LEU A 278 4.90 -33.09 14.94
N THR A 279 4.33 -34.29 15.01
CA THR A 279 4.92 -35.47 15.67
C THR A 279 4.96 -36.65 14.71
N SER A 280 6.12 -37.29 14.52
CA SER A 280 6.20 -38.51 13.68
C SER A 280 5.51 -39.69 14.36
N SER A 281 4.43 -40.18 13.75
CA SER A 281 3.62 -41.30 14.25
C SER A 281 4.11 -42.67 13.77
N SER A 282 4.86 -42.74 12.67
CA SER A 282 5.67 -43.91 12.31
C SER A 282 6.78 -43.59 11.29
N ASP A 283 7.87 -44.35 11.29
CA ASP A 283 8.94 -44.28 10.28
C ASP A 283 9.39 -45.72 9.91
N TRP A 284 9.50 -46.01 8.60
CA TRP A 284 9.96 -47.29 8.06
C TRP A 284 11.17 -47.16 7.11
N GLY A 285 11.91 -46.06 7.23
CA GLY A 285 13.12 -45.74 6.46
C GLY A 285 12.81 -45.22 5.06
N ALA A 286 12.07 -46.00 4.26
CA ALA A 286 11.64 -45.61 2.91
C ALA A 286 10.48 -44.59 2.90
N GLY A 287 9.94 -44.25 4.07
CA GLY A 287 8.83 -43.34 4.25
C GLY A 287 8.49 -43.18 5.73
N TYR A 288 7.61 -42.24 6.04
CA TYR A 288 7.14 -41.96 7.39
C TYR A 288 5.69 -41.45 7.37
N CYS A 289 5.05 -41.41 8.53
CA CYS A 289 3.86 -40.63 8.77
C CYS A 289 4.08 -39.67 9.95
N ALA A 290 3.34 -38.57 9.94
CA ALA A 290 3.30 -37.59 11.01
C ALA A 290 1.84 -37.20 11.29
N ASP A 291 1.56 -37.02 12.57
CA ASP A 291 0.33 -36.42 13.07
C ASP A 291 0.66 -34.95 13.38
N GLY A 292 -0.27 -34.04 13.09
CA GLY A 292 -0.08 -32.60 13.28
C GLY A 292 -1.23 -31.99 14.07
N THR A 293 -0.93 -30.97 14.85
CA THR A 293 -1.92 -30.13 15.55
C THR A 293 -1.74 -28.70 15.07
N VAL A 294 -2.84 -28.04 14.74
CA VAL A 294 -2.90 -26.63 14.34
C VAL A 294 -3.82 -25.88 15.28
N THR A 295 -3.35 -24.74 15.78
CA THR A 295 -4.02 -23.95 16.82
C THR A 295 -4.20 -22.52 16.35
N ASN A 296 -5.41 -21.99 16.52
CA ASN A 296 -5.76 -20.60 16.24
C ASN A 296 -5.52 -19.75 17.48
N HIS A 297 -4.44 -18.99 17.50
CA HIS A 297 -4.09 -18.08 18.60
C HIS A 297 -4.81 -16.73 18.49
N SER A 298 -5.55 -16.49 17.39
CA SER A 298 -6.34 -15.28 17.20
C SER A 298 -7.63 -15.29 18.03
N HIS A 299 -8.17 -14.10 18.28
CA HIS A 299 -9.41 -13.89 19.04
C HIS A 299 -10.69 -14.03 18.19
N SER A 300 -10.60 -14.40 16.91
CA SER A 300 -11.72 -14.64 16.00
C SER A 300 -11.77 -16.10 15.51
N GLU A 301 -12.88 -16.51 14.90
CA GLU A 301 -13.00 -17.85 14.29
C GLU A 301 -12.22 -17.87 12.96
N VAL A 302 -11.24 -18.76 12.84
CA VAL A 302 -10.33 -18.83 11.69
C VAL A 302 -10.54 -20.13 10.91
N VAL A 303 -10.58 -20.03 9.58
CA VAL A 303 -10.54 -21.20 8.69
C VAL A 303 -9.08 -21.51 8.35
N TRP A 304 -8.52 -22.56 8.95
CA TRP A 304 -7.08 -22.78 9.01
C TRP A 304 -6.46 -23.35 7.74
N GLU A 305 -5.29 -22.81 7.38
CA GLU A 305 -4.39 -23.29 6.34
C GLU A 305 -2.94 -23.07 6.77
N THR A 306 -2.02 -23.92 6.36
CA THR A 306 -0.59 -23.85 6.70
C THR A 306 0.28 -24.39 5.56
N GLN A 307 1.60 -24.17 5.62
CA GLN A 307 2.56 -24.70 4.65
C GLN A 307 3.59 -25.59 5.34
N LEU A 308 3.73 -26.84 4.87
CA LEU A 308 4.66 -27.82 5.40
C LEU A 308 5.75 -28.16 4.39
N GLN A 309 7.01 -27.96 4.76
CA GLN A 309 8.16 -28.41 3.96
C GLN A 309 8.52 -29.86 4.30
N ILE A 310 8.45 -30.73 3.29
CA ILE A 310 8.48 -32.19 3.45
C ILE A 310 9.52 -32.81 2.52
N SER A 311 10.43 -33.58 3.10
CA SER A 311 11.47 -34.32 2.37
C SER A 311 10.97 -35.69 1.88
N GLY A 312 10.17 -35.62 0.83
CA GLY A 312 9.60 -36.75 0.10
C GLY A 312 8.31 -36.38 -0.64
N GLU A 313 7.63 -37.37 -1.18
CA GLU A 313 6.32 -37.23 -1.80
C GLU A 313 5.24 -37.58 -0.75
N MET A 314 4.37 -36.62 -0.40
CA MET A 314 3.21 -36.90 0.45
C MET A 314 2.20 -37.76 -0.33
N VAL A 315 1.92 -38.97 0.17
CA VAL A 315 1.09 -39.98 -0.51
C VAL A 315 -0.33 -40.11 0.04
N SER A 316 -0.61 -39.50 1.20
CA SER A 316 -1.95 -39.41 1.79
C SER A 316 -1.96 -38.41 2.94
N SER A 317 -3.02 -37.62 3.04
CA SER A 317 -3.43 -36.91 4.27
C SER A 317 -4.68 -37.54 4.88
N TRP A 318 -4.97 -37.20 6.13
CA TRP A 318 -6.30 -37.33 6.75
C TRP A 318 -6.61 -36.08 7.58
N ASP A 319 -7.91 -35.85 7.76
CA ASP A 319 -8.52 -34.71 8.45
C ASP A 319 -8.08 -33.32 7.92
N SER A 320 -7.35 -33.34 6.80
CA SER A 320 -6.77 -32.21 6.06
C SER A 320 -6.80 -32.49 4.56
N GLU A 321 -6.97 -31.42 3.78
CA GLU A 321 -6.94 -31.38 2.32
C GLU A 321 -5.64 -30.69 1.86
N ILE A 322 -5.11 -31.08 0.70
CA ILE A 322 -3.83 -30.61 0.16
C ILE A 322 -4.12 -29.84 -1.13
N SER A 323 -3.77 -28.55 -1.19
CA SER A 323 -4.18 -27.65 -2.29
C SER A 323 -3.06 -27.35 -3.29
N GLN A 324 -1.84 -27.10 -2.82
CA GLN A 324 -0.73 -26.62 -3.65
C GLN A 324 0.60 -27.27 -3.26
N ILE A 325 1.49 -27.42 -4.25
CA ILE A 325 2.88 -27.87 -4.07
C ILE A 325 3.79 -26.83 -4.71
N GLN A 326 4.83 -26.38 -4.02
CA GLN A 326 5.82 -25.44 -4.55
C GLN A 326 7.26 -26.01 -4.51
N ASN A 327 8.02 -25.69 -5.57
CA ASN A 327 9.47 -25.83 -5.75
C ASN A 327 10.19 -27.09 -5.20
N LEU A 328 10.46 -28.04 -6.09
CA LEU A 328 11.33 -29.20 -5.85
C LEU A 328 12.83 -28.81 -5.81
N THR A 329 13.28 -28.24 -4.69
CA THR A 329 14.70 -27.91 -4.45
C THR A 329 15.51 -29.13 -3.95
N GLY A 330 15.51 -30.20 -4.76
CA GLY A 330 16.23 -31.44 -4.46
C GLY A 330 15.30 -32.59 -4.09
N SER A 331 15.27 -32.97 -2.81
CA SER A 331 14.41 -34.06 -2.29
C SER A 331 13.26 -33.57 -1.41
N THR A 332 13.02 -32.25 -1.40
CA THR A 332 12.09 -31.55 -0.50
C THR A 332 11.09 -30.75 -1.32
N SER A 333 9.84 -30.72 -0.87
CA SER A 333 8.73 -29.99 -1.50
C SER A 333 7.94 -29.24 -0.43
N THR A 334 7.47 -28.03 -0.71
CA THR A 334 6.50 -27.34 0.15
C THR A 334 5.08 -27.79 -0.21
N TYR A 335 4.27 -28.16 0.78
CA TYR A 335 2.86 -28.53 0.63
C TYR A 335 1.97 -27.56 1.40
N THR A 336 0.98 -26.96 0.74
CA THR A 336 -0.10 -26.25 1.43
C THR A 336 -1.11 -27.26 1.95
N VAL A 337 -1.37 -27.23 3.27
CA VAL A 337 -2.24 -28.16 4.00
C VAL A 337 -3.32 -27.35 4.70
N ARG A 338 -4.58 -27.68 4.42
CA ARG A 338 -5.77 -27.03 4.98
C ARG A 338 -6.56 -28.06 5.77
N GLY A 339 -7.37 -27.64 6.75
CA GLY A 339 -8.31 -28.59 7.35
C GLY A 339 -9.32 -29.10 6.33
N ALA A 340 -9.75 -30.36 6.48
CA ALA A 340 -10.83 -30.89 5.66
C ALA A 340 -12.14 -30.13 5.95
N ALA A 341 -13.12 -30.15 5.05
CA ALA A 341 -14.34 -29.31 5.15
C ALA A 341 -15.17 -29.42 6.47
N TRP A 342 -14.91 -30.40 7.33
CA TRP A 342 -15.51 -30.59 8.67
C TRP A 342 -14.56 -30.31 9.85
N ASN A 343 -13.27 -30.08 9.57
CA ASN A 343 -12.16 -29.87 10.49
C ASN A 343 -11.46 -28.50 10.27
N GLN A 344 -11.84 -27.78 9.19
CA GLN A 344 -11.20 -26.54 8.71
C GLN A 344 -11.42 -25.31 9.58
N THR A 345 -12.41 -25.29 10.46
CA THR A 345 -12.79 -24.10 11.22
C THR A 345 -12.36 -24.25 12.68
N LEU A 346 -11.49 -23.35 13.13
CA LEU A 346 -11.07 -23.23 14.52
C LEU A 346 -11.80 -22.06 15.18
N PRO A 347 -12.51 -22.25 16.31
CA PRO A 347 -12.92 -21.11 17.13
C PRO A 347 -11.67 -20.38 17.67
N PRO A 348 -11.82 -19.18 18.26
CA PRO A 348 -10.75 -18.52 19.00
C PRO A 348 -10.10 -19.48 20.00
N HIS A 349 -8.76 -19.54 20.02
CA HIS A 349 -7.97 -20.45 20.88
C HIS A 349 -8.24 -21.95 20.68
N GLY A 350 -8.96 -22.32 19.61
CA GLY A 350 -9.28 -23.70 19.25
C GLY A 350 -8.17 -24.39 18.46
N SER A 351 -8.08 -25.72 18.59
CA SER A 351 -7.12 -26.56 17.86
C SER A 351 -7.80 -27.66 17.05
N ALA A 352 -7.25 -28.00 15.89
CA ALA A 352 -7.59 -29.19 15.10
C ALA A 352 -6.38 -30.12 14.96
N ASN A 353 -6.66 -31.42 14.83
CA ASN A 353 -5.65 -32.42 14.50
C ASN A 353 -5.78 -32.82 13.03
N PHE A 354 -4.65 -33.11 12.41
CA PHE A 354 -4.56 -33.69 11.07
C PHE A 354 -3.40 -34.70 11.02
N GLY A 355 -3.15 -35.31 9.86
CA GLY A 355 -1.94 -36.09 9.67
C GLY A 355 -1.71 -36.49 8.23
N PHE A 356 -0.51 -36.98 7.95
CA PHE A 356 -0.06 -37.33 6.60
C PHE A 356 1.00 -38.42 6.60
N CYS A 357 1.19 -39.05 5.43
CA CYS A 357 2.26 -40.02 5.16
C CYS A 357 3.04 -39.64 3.90
N VAL A 358 4.35 -39.97 3.91
CA VAL A 358 5.35 -39.53 2.94
C VAL A 358 6.21 -40.71 2.49
N ASN A 359 6.47 -40.83 1.18
CA ASN A 359 7.51 -41.71 0.64
C ASN A 359 8.79 -40.90 0.38
N ARG A 360 9.95 -41.41 0.81
CA ARG A 360 11.24 -40.74 0.60
C ARG A 360 11.83 -41.09 -0.78
N SER A 361 12.30 -40.09 -1.50
CA SER A 361 13.02 -40.29 -2.78
C SER A 361 14.37 -40.98 -2.54
N THR A 362 14.77 -41.88 -3.44
CA THR A 362 15.79 -42.90 -3.15
C THR A 362 17.25 -42.45 -3.37
N ASP A 363 17.62 -41.21 -3.05
CA ASP A 363 19.00 -40.73 -3.19
C ASP A 363 19.50 -39.76 -2.07
N SER A 364 19.06 -40.00 -0.83
CA SER A 364 19.78 -39.60 0.38
C SER A 364 19.34 -40.46 1.58
N SER A 365 20.13 -40.48 2.66
CA SER A 365 19.86 -41.30 3.85
C SER A 365 20.04 -40.55 5.17
N GLU A 366 19.67 -39.28 5.19
CA GLU A 366 19.63 -38.43 6.39
C GLU A 366 18.29 -37.70 6.43
N ILE A 367 17.75 -37.46 7.63
CA ILE A 367 16.50 -36.71 7.81
C ILE A 367 16.84 -35.23 7.79
N ALA A 368 16.82 -34.63 6.60
CA ALA A 368 16.73 -33.19 6.45
C ALA A 368 15.25 -32.80 6.45
N MET A 369 14.74 -32.32 7.59
CA MET A 369 13.44 -31.67 7.68
C MET A 369 13.74 -30.19 7.92
N VAL A 370 13.45 -29.36 6.93
CA VAL A 370 13.66 -27.91 7.00
C VAL A 370 12.28 -27.28 7.19
N VAL A 371 12.16 -26.39 8.16
CA VAL A 371 11.07 -25.41 8.24
C VAL A 371 11.70 -24.08 7.79
N PRO A 372 11.02 -23.25 6.97
CA PRO A 372 11.65 -22.07 6.37
C PRO A 372 11.76 -20.90 7.34
N SER A 373 12.84 -20.86 8.12
CA SER A 373 13.20 -19.71 8.97
C SER A 373 14.45 -18.96 8.46
N PRO A 374 14.50 -17.61 8.54
CA PRO A 374 15.58 -16.81 7.95
C PRO A 374 16.83 -16.58 8.84
N GLU A 375 17.98 -17.10 8.38
CA GLU A 375 19.38 -16.98 8.86
C GLU A 375 20.16 -15.64 8.59
N PRO A 376 20.69 -14.86 9.57
CA PRO A 376 21.82 -13.94 9.31
C PRO A 376 22.95 -13.91 10.39
N PRO A 377 24.21 -14.31 10.09
CA PRO A 377 25.26 -14.50 11.11
C PRO A 377 26.30 -13.37 11.34
N SER A 378 26.70 -13.25 12.62
CA SER A 378 28.04 -12.92 13.19
C SER A 378 28.78 -11.57 12.96
N ASP A 379 28.96 -10.79 14.04
CA ASP A 379 30.24 -10.35 14.69
C ASP A 379 29.97 -9.16 15.65
N GLY A 380 30.74 -8.80 16.70
CA GLY A 380 31.95 -9.33 17.36
C GLY A 380 32.38 -8.35 18.49
N ALA A 381 32.83 -8.82 19.67
CA ALA A 381 32.70 -8.04 20.94
C ALA A 381 33.92 -7.24 21.49
N SER A 382 33.62 -6.28 22.41
CA SER A 382 34.28 -5.97 23.73
C SER A 382 34.93 -4.58 24.05
N ASN A 383 34.32 -3.86 25.03
CA ASN A 383 34.79 -3.18 26.29
C ASN A 383 36.27 -2.74 26.53
N PRO A 384 36.66 -1.93 27.58
CA PRO A 384 35.91 -1.35 28.74
C PRO A 384 36.17 0.18 29.08
N PRO A 385 35.57 0.77 30.15
CA PRO A 385 35.72 2.18 30.60
C PRO A 385 36.69 2.39 31.80
N PRO A 386 36.87 3.63 32.34
CA PRO A 386 36.00 4.21 33.41
C PRO A 386 35.69 5.73 33.15
N GLU A 387 35.23 6.65 34.04
CA GLU A 387 35.03 6.73 35.51
C GLU A 387 33.94 7.80 35.87
N ALA A 388 33.80 8.22 37.15
CA ALA A 388 32.83 9.21 37.70
C ALA A 388 33.54 10.15 38.74
N PRO A 389 32.91 11.02 39.60
CA PRO A 389 31.48 11.34 39.83
C PRO A 389 31.14 12.83 40.18
N SER A 390 29.92 13.05 40.69
CA SER A 390 29.48 14.02 41.74
C SER A 390 28.75 15.35 41.38
N SER A 391 27.54 15.43 41.91
CA SER A 391 26.53 16.51 41.99
C SER A 391 26.66 17.32 43.30
N PRO A 392 25.70 18.19 43.73
CA PRO A 392 24.69 19.02 43.04
C PRO A 392 24.64 20.50 43.56
N ASP A 393 23.62 21.29 43.18
CA ASP A 393 22.56 21.81 44.11
C ASP A 393 22.07 23.27 43.89
N SER A 394 20.79 23.48 44.19
CA SER A 394 20.09 24.73 44.58
C SER A 394 19.86 25.89 43.58
N SER A 395 18.59 26.01 43.18
CA SER A 395 17.88 27.27 42.82
C SER A 395 17.54 28.08 44.11
N PRO A 396 16.70 29.15 44.12
CA PRO A 396 16.10 29.96 43.04
C PRO A 396 16.21 31.49 43.25
N SER A 397 15.74 32.31 42.29
CA SER A 397 14.73 33.38 42.51
C SER A 397 14.49 34.27 41.28
N ASP A 398 13.21 34.57 41.03
CA ASP A 398 12.70 35.65 40.17
C ASP A 398 12.15 36.77 41.10
N PRO A 399 12.02 38.06 40.72
CA PRO A 399 10.74 38.47 40.10
C PRO A 399 10.75 39.71 39.15
N ASN A 400 9.99 39.60 38.05
CA ASN A 400 8.92 40.53 37.60
C ASN A 400 9.24 42.02 37.21
N SER A 401 8.99 42.40 35.95
CA SER A 401 8.08 43.53 35.58
C SER A 401 7.95 43.85 34.07
N THR A 402 6.75 44.26 33.65
CA THR A 402 6.30 44.74 32.33
C THR A 402 5.42 46.01 32.51
N PRO A 403 4.83 46.65 31.47
CA PRO A 403 5.25 46.91 30.07
C PRO A 403 5.16 48.43 29.70
N ALA A 404 5.43 48.83 28.44
CA ALA A 404 4.90 50.08 27.82
C ALA A 404 5.03 50.10 26.28
N GLU A 405 4.11 50.81 25.61
CA GLU A 405 3.96 50.90 24.13
C GLU A 405 4.84 51.98 23.47
N THR A 406 5.01 51.95 22.13
CA THR A 406 4.42 52.97 21.20
C THR A 406 4.79 52.76 19.72
N SER A 407 3.81 52.98 18.83
CA SER A 407 3.97 53.23 17.37
C SER A 407 3.45 54.63 17.02
N PRO A 408 3.77 55.20 15.84
CA PRO A 408 2.69 55.56 14.90
C PRO A 408 3.07 55.43 13.39
N THR A 409 2.24 56.02 12.51
CA THR A 409 1.92 55.52 11.14
C THR A 409 2.27 56.49 9.98
N GLU A 410 2.24 55.97 8.75
CA GLU A 410 2.25 56.55 7.36
C GLU A 410 2.24 58.08 7.08
N THR A 411 2.80 58.49 5.92
CA THR A 411 2.08 59.28 4.86
C THR A 411 2.89 59.53 3.57
N SER A 412 2.22 59.92 2.46
CA SER A 412 2.72 60.39 1.14
C SER A 412 1.54 61.00 0.32
N PRO A 413 1.69 61.61 -0.90
CA PRO A 413 2.82 62.28 -1.59
C PRO A 413 2.49 63.79 -1.85
N PRO A 414 3.06 64.49 -2.87
CA PRO A 414 2.31 64.71 -4.15
C PRO A 414 3.19 64.89 -5.43
N THR A 415 2.54 65.24 -6.56
CA THR A 415 3.01 65.12 -7.98
C THR A 415 3.08 66.45 -8.75
N GLU A 416 3.90 66.56 -9.82
CA GLU A 416 3.64 67.49 -10.96
C GLU A 416 4.18 66.94 -12.32
N THR A 417 3.89 67.60 -13.46
CA THR A 417 3.90 67.01 -14.83
C THR A 417 4.38 67.97 -15.96
N ALA A 418 4.76 67.44 -17.14
CA ALA A 418 4.50 68.06 -18.47
C ALA A 418 4.98 67.20 -19.69
N ASN A 419 4.35 67.40 -20.86
CA ASN A 419 4.62 66.75 -22.17
C ASN A 419 5.25 67.71 -23.19
N THR A 420 5.86 67.20 -24.29
CA THR A 420 5.74 67.75 -25.68
C THR A 420 6.41 66.85 -26.74
N THR A 421 6.01 66.96 -28.03
CA THR A 421 6.38 66.06 -29.15
C THR A 421 6.58 66.79 -30.50
N PRO A 422 7.18 66.16 -31.55
CA PRO A 422 7.59 66.78 -32.83
C PRO A 422 6.57 66.58 -33.99
N PRO A 423 6.77 67.23 -35.16
CA PRO A 423 7.38 66.58 -36.35
C PRO A 423 8.25 67.60 -37.16
N PRO A 424 8.55 67.54 -38.49
CA PRO A 424 8.37 66.51 -39.54
C PRO A 424 9.57 66.29 -40.54
N ALA A 425 9.35 65.41 -41.53
CA ALA A 425 9.76 65.49 -42.97
C ALA A 425 11.23 65.26 -43.42
N THR A 426 11.52 64.57 -44.55
CA THR A 426 10.71 63.68 -45.44
C THR A 426 11.61 62.80 -46.33
N ASN A 427 11.29 61.50 -46.47
CA ASN A 427 10.80 60.75 -47.66
C ASN A 427 11.02 61.32 -49.10
N PRO A 428 10.88 60.50 -50.19
CA PRO A 428 10.20 59.20 -50.32
C PRO A 428 11.16 58.08 -50.86
N THR A 429 10.79 56.93 -51.46
CA THR A 429 9.58 56.37 -52.11
C THR A 429 9.66 54.82 -52.02
N GLU A 430 8.66 53.95 -52.27
CA GLU A 430 7.27 54.03 -52.80
C GLU A 430 6.40 52.90 -52.16
N SER A 431 5.29 52.47 -52.79
CA SER A 431 4.37 51.38 -52.35
C SER A 431 3.56 50.83 -53.55
N PRO A 432 2.63 49.83 -53.46
CA PRO A 432 1.44 49.71 -52.56
C PRO A 432 1.43 48.42 -51.69
N VAL A 433 0.80 48.31 -50.50
CA VAL A 433 -0.59 48.61 -50.02
C VAL A 433 -1.62 47.58 -50.55
N GLN A 434 -2.35 46.78 -49.75
CA GLN A 434 -2.38 46.56 -48.28
C GLN A 434 -2.79 45.06 -48.02
N GLU A 435 -3.34 44.51 -46.92
CA GLU A 435 -4.16 45.02 -45.80
C GLU A 435 -3.84 44.32 -44.44
N THR A 436 -4.66 43.37 -43.93
CA THR A 436 -4.61 42.87 -42.53
C THR A 436 -4.62 41.34 -42.35
N GLY A 437 -3.88 40.86 -41.34
CA GLY A 437 -3.93 39.48 -40.82
C GLY A 437 -2.82 39.22 -39.78
N SER A 438 -3.12 38.54 -38.67
CA SER A 438 -2.17 38.35 -37.55
C SER A 438 -1.04 37.36 -37.88
N PRO A 439 0.25 37.72 -37.67
CA PRO A 439 1.36 36.78 -37.81
C PRO A 439 1.57 35.96 -36.52
N ASN A 440 1.20 34.69 -36.59
CA ASN A 440 1.55 33.64 -35.64
C ASN A 440 3.09 33.54 -35.45
N PRO A 441 3.63 33.63 -34.22
CA PRO A 441 5.05 33.41 -33.94
C PRO A 441 5.34 31.90 -33.82
N GLN A 442 5.54 31.25 -34.97
CA GLN A 442 5.96 29.84 -35.04
C GLN A 442 7.42 29.68 -34.54
N GLY A 443 7.60 29.68 -33.22
CA GLY A 443 8.86 29.32 -32.57
C GLY A 443 9.21 27.85 -32.84
N SER A 444 10.49 27.56 -33.08
CA SER A 444 10.94 26.19 -33.33
C SER A 444 10.97 25.37 -32.05
N VAL A 445 9.89 24.61 -31.81
CA VAL A 445 9.86 23.54 -30.80
C VAL A 445 11.02 22.57 -31.09
N SER A 446 11.85 22.31 -30.07
CA SER A 446 12.93 21.32 -30.15
C SER A 446 12.35 19.91 -30.20
N SER A 447 12.92 19.04 -31.04
CA SER A 447 12.37 17.73 -31.39
C SER A 447 12.53 16.64 -30.31
N ASN A 448 12.11 16.94 -29.07
CA ASN A 448 12.03 15.98 -27.96
C ASN A 448 10.57 15.71 -27.51
N ASP A 449 9.61 16.60 -27.79
CA ASP A 449 8.20 16.49 -27.36
C ASP A 449 7.42 15.34 -28.06
N SER A 450 8.08 14.52 -28.88
CA SER A 450 7.46 13.52 -29.76
C SER A 450 7.67 12.07 -29.31
N LYS A 451 7.88 11.82 -28.01
CA LYS A 451 7.93 10.47 -27.45
C LYS A 451 6.62 10.12 -26.73
N PRO A 452 6.11 8.88 -26.90
CA PRO A 452 5.06 8.33 -26.04
C PRO A 452 5.46 8.32 -24.56
N ILE A 453 4.45 8.39 -23.71
CA ILE A 453 4.58 8.17 -22.27
C ILE A 453 4.37 6.68 -22.00
N LEU A 454 5.39 6.03 -21.45
CA LEU A 454 5.23 4.78 -20.71
C LEU A 454 5.46 5.15 -19.25
N ALA A 455 4.36 5.21 -18.50
CA ALA A 455 4.35 5.52 -17.09
C ALA A 455 4.08 4.25 -16.28
N ALA A 456 4.63 4.16 -15.07
CA ALA A 456 4.19 3.16 -14.11
C ALA A 456 4.37 3.67 -12.68
N TYR A 457 3.46 3.29 -11.79
CA TYR A 457 3.54 3.61 -10.38
C TYR A 457 4.52 2.70 -9.65
N TYR A 458 5.34 3.30 -8.78
CA TYR A 458 6.16 2.59 -7.80
C TYR A 458 5.57 2.85 -6.40
N PRO A 459 5.08 1.81 -5.70
CA PRO A 459 4.61 1.96 -4.33
C PRO A 459 5.78 2.11 -3.37
N GLU A 460 5.73 3.10 -2.48
CA GLU A 460 6.69 3.32 -1.39
C GLU A 460 6.87 2.05 -0.53
N TRP A 461 5.77 1.35 -0.27
CA TRP A 461 5.72 0.08 0.47
C TRP A 461 6.16 -1.16 -0.33
N GLY A 462 6.56 -1.02 -1.60
CA GLY A 462 7.07 -2.11 -2.44
C GLY A 462 8.31 -2.81 -1.86
N ILE A 463 9.06 -2.09 -1.03
CA ILE A 463 10.28 -2.55 -0.35
C ILE A 463 10.06 -3.54 0.81
N TYR A 464 8.80 -3.81 1.16
CA TYR A 464 8.41 -4.71 2.26
C TYR A 464 8.03 -6.10 1.73
N GLY A 465 6.86 -6.64 2.08
CA GLY A 465 6.42 -7.99 1.65
C GLY A 465 6.26 -8.19 0.13
N ARG A 466 6.39 -7.12 -0.66
CA ARG A 466 6.41 -7.14 -2.14
C ARG A 466 7.81 -7.40 -2.72
N ASP A 467 8.89 -7.28 -1.93
CA ASP A 467 10.31 -7.48 -2.30
C ASP A 467 10.71 -6.84 -3.65
N TYR A 468 10.26 -5.58 -3.85
CA TYR A 468 10.43 -4.84 -5.08
C TYR A 468 11.07 -3.46 -4.83
N PHE A 469 12.31 -3.30 -5.27
CA PHE A 469 13.12 -2.12 -4.97
C PHE A 469 13.23 -1.19 -6.18
N ILE A 470 13.69 0.06 -5.97
CA ILE A 470 14.01 0.98 -7.07
C ILE A 470 15.04 0.37 -8.06
N ALA A 471 15.85 -0.60 -7.59
CA ALA A 471 16.79 -1.37 -8.41
C ALA A 471 16.14 -2.35 -9.40
N ASP A 472 14.89 -2.79 -9.16
CA ASP A 472 14.15 -3.69 -10.06
C ASP A 472 13.51 -2.99 -11.26
N ILE A 473 13.38 -1.66 -11.20
CA ILE A 473 12.65 -0.87 -12.19
C ILE A 473 13.29 -1.02 -13.58
N PRO A 474 12.54 -1.40 -14.62
CA PRO A 474 13.04 -1.51 -16.00
C PRO A 474 13.18 -0.12 -16.65
N GLY A 475 14.19 0.62 -16.21
CA GLY A 475 14.43 2.02 -16.58
C GLY A 475 14.89 2.26 -18.03
N ASP A 476 15.04 1.22 -18.84
CA ASP A 476 15.20 1.29 -20.30
C ASP A 476 13.90 1.03 -21.08
N GLU A 477 12.86 0.53 -20.43
CA GLU A 477 11.53 0.27 -21.00
C GLU A 477 10.52 1.38 -20.66
N LEU A 478 10.68 2.05 -19.52
CA LEU A 478 9.81 3.15 -19.06
C LEU A 478 10.32 4.53 -19.52
N THR A 479 9.41 5.52 -19.59
CA THR A 479 9.82 6.94 -19.69
C THR A 479 9.48 7.75 -18.45
N HIS A 480 8.50 7.32 -17.66
CA HIS A 480 8.09 7.95 -16.40
C HIS A 480 7.90 6.88 -15.31
N VAL A 481 8.34 7.17 -14.10
CA VAL A 481 7.95 6.47 -12.87
C VAL A 481 7.22 7.47 -11.99
N ILE A 482 6.13 7.04 -11.36
CA ILE A 482 5.36 7.88 -10.45
C ILE A 482 5.46 7.26 -9.06
N TYR A 483 6.09 7.98 -8.12
CA TYR A 483 6.32 7.48 -6.78
C TYR A 483 5.10 7.75 -5.88
N ALA A 484 4.47 6.68 -5.40
CA ALA A 484 3.25 6.71 -4.60
C ALA A 484 3.57 6.42 -3.11
N PHE A 485 3.27 7.28 -2.14
CA PHE A 485 2.59 8.59 -2.21
C PHE A 485 3.15 9.54 -1.15
N VAL A 486 2.81 10.83 -1.27
CA VAL A 486 2.91 11.81 -0.16
C VAL A 486 1.53 12.32 0.24
N ASP A 487 1.35 12.55 1.53
CA ASP A 487 0.10 13.06 2.09
C ASP A 487 -0.06 14.57 1.84
N LEU A 488 -1.30 15.00 1.65
CA LEU A 488 -1.71 16.40 1.75
C LEU A 488 -2.42 16.59 3.10
N SER A 489 -1.66 16.94 4.12
CA SER A 489 -2.20 17.10 5.48
C SER A 489 -3.30 18.16 5.57
N ALA A 490 -4.14 18.09 6.61
CA ALA A 490 -5.24 19.05 6.88
C ALA A 490 -4.81 20.54 6.96
N SER A 491 -3.50 20.81 7.09
CA SER A 491 -2.91 22.15 7.12
C SER A 491 -2.48 22.67 5.74
N GLY A 492 -2.63 21.87 4.68
CA GLY A 492 -2.10 22.17 3.35
C GLY A 492 -0.59 22.02 3.26
N GLN A 493 0.01 21.08 4.00
CA GLN A 493 1.43 20.74 3.92
C GLN A 493 1.61 19.35 3.33
N ILE A 494 2.61 19.20 2.46
CA ILE A 494 3.00 17.93 1.86
C ILE A 494 3.96 17.19 2.78
N THR A 495 3.66 15.93 3.11
CA THR A 495 4.46 15.11 4.03
C THR A 495 4.73 13.71 3.48
N LEU A 496 5.93 13.19 3.74
CA LEU A 496 6.27 11.79 3.46
C LEU A 496 5.33 10.87 4.26
N PHE A 497 4.80 9.83 3.61
CA PHE A 497 3.95 8.84 4.26
C PHE A 497 4.80 7.88 5.10
N ASP A 498 5.86 7.31 4.53
CA ASP A 498 6.87 6.51 5.22
C ASP A 498 8.29 7.09 5.02
N PRO A 499 8.79 7.92 5.96
CA PRO A 499 10.17 8.43 5.92
C PRO A 499 11.25 7.35 5.93
N TRP A 500 11.00 6.18 6.52
CA TRP A 500 11.97 5.09 6.54
C TRP A 500 12.15 4.51 5.14
N ALA A 501 11.05 4.26 4.42
CA ALA A 501 11.08 3.88 3.02
C ALA A 501 11.66 4.99 2.12
N ALA A 502 11.20 6.24 2.28
CA ALA A 502 11.56 7.37 1.44
C ALA A 502 13.05 7.75 1.53
N THR A 503 13.59 7.95 2.74
CA THR A 503 14.89 8.61 2.95
C THR A 503 15.90 7.82 3.79
N ASP A 504 15.47 6.96 4.72
CA ASP A 504 16.38 6.51 5.78
C ASP A 504 16.91 5.08 5.60
N ARG A 505 16.12 4.15 5.03
CA ARG A 505 16.48 2.73 4.87
C ARG A 505 17.82 2.57 4.13
N VAL A 506 18.73 1.80 4.71
CA VAL A 506 19.99 1.41 4.05
C VAL A 506 19.76 0.11 3.28
N PHE A 507 19.97 0.15 1.97
CA PHE A 507 19.81 -0.99 1.08
C PHE A 507 21.11 -1.82 1.05
N THR A 508 20.98 -3.14 0.98
CA THR A 508 22.11 -4.05 0.72
C THR A 508 22.53 -3.96 -0.75
N GLY A 509 23.72 -4.45 -1.09
CA GLY A 509 24.27 -4.34 -2.45
C GLY A 509 23.34 -4.91 -3.54
N ASP A 510 22.69 -6.04 -3.25
CA ASP A 510 21.69 -6.71 -4.08
C ASP A 510 20.35 -5.96 -4.23
N GLN A 511 19.97 -5.17 -3.22
CA GLN A 511 18.76 -4.32 -3.25
C GLN A 511 19.04 -2.90 -3.78
N SER A 512 20.30 -2.58 -4.08
CA SER A 512 20.75 -1.23 -4.45
C SER A 512 21.11 -1.10 -5.94
N VAL A 513 20.76 0.04 -6.54
CA VAL A 513 20.99 0.34 -7.95
C VAL A 513 22.48 0.34 -8.31
N SER A 514 23.34 0.83 -7.42
CA SER A 514 24.79 0.82 -7.59
C SER A 514 25.47 -0.54 -7.33
N GLY A 515 24.73 -1.56 -6.88
CA GLY A 515 25.30 -2.86 -6.54
C GLY A 515 26.15 -2.87 -5.26
N ALA A 516 25.99 -1.87 -4.38
CA ALA A 516 26.87 -1.63 -3.25
C ALA A 516 26.10 -1.11 -2.00
N THR A 517 26.25 -1.83 -0.88
CA THR A 517 25.67 -1.44 0.40
C THR A 517 26.12 -0.02 0.81
N ALA A 518 25.14 0.83 1.11
CA ALA A 518 25.32 2.21 1.60
C ALA A 518 26.06 3.19 0.65
N ALA A 519 25.66 3.25 -0.63
CA ALA A 519 25.96 4.38 -1.51
C ALA A 519 25.05 5.59 -1.27
N THR A 520 23.74 5.35 -1.12
CA THR A 520 22.72 6.30 -0.65
C THR A 520 21.69 5.59 0.24
N SER A 521 20.82 6.36 0.92
CA SER A 521 19.71 5.85 1.76
C SER A 521 18.35 6.20 1.17
N GLY A 522 17.35 5.40 1.49
CA GLY A 522 15.96 5.57 1.08
C GLY A 522 15.72 5.32 -0.41
N ASN A 523 14.46 5.13 -0.76
CA ASN A 523 14.03 5.08 -2.16
C ASN A 523 14.49 6.34 -2.93
N PHE A 524 14.49 7.52 -2.32
CA PHE A 524 14.90 8.77 -2.98
C PHE A 524 16.40 8.79 -3.33
N GLY A 525 17.24 8.19 -2.49
CA GLY A 525 18.65 7.95 -2.81
C GLY A 525 18.80 7.03 -4.02
N GLN A 526 18.07 5.91 -4.01
CA GLN A 526 18.08 4.94 -5.10
C GLN A 526 17.52 5.51 -6.42
N ILE A 527 16.51 6.39 -6.37
CA ILE A 527 16.01 7.13 -7.55
C ILE A 527 17.11 7.99 -8.16
N THR A 528 17.93 8.62 -7.32
CA THR A 528 19.08 9.43 -7.76
C THR A 528 20.13 8.58 -8.47
N GLU A 529 20.38 7.35 -7.99
CA GLU A 529 21.25 6.37 -8.65
C GLU A 529 20.64 5.84 -9.96
N LEU A 530 19.35 5.50 -9.99
CA LEU A 530 18.67 4.94 -11.17
C LEU A 530 18.64 5.95 -12.33
N LYS A 531 18.40 7.23 -12.03
CA LYS A 531 18.45 8.30 -13.03
C LYS A 531 19.86 8.60 -13.53
N ALA A 532 20.91 8.21 -12.80
CA ALA A 532 22.28 8.26 -13.31
C ALA A 532 22.57 7.12 -14.31
N LEU A 533 21.91 5.96 -14.18
CA LEU A 533 21.94 4.89 -15.18
C LEU A 533 21.05 5.20 -16.39
N TYR A 534 19.87 5.79 -16.15
CA TYR A 534 18.87 6.10 -17.16
C TYR A 534 18.50 7.60 -17.19
N PRO A 535 19.36 8.51 -17.72
CA PRO A 535 19.14 9.97 -17.70
C PRO A 535 17.99 10.49 -18.58
N HIS A 536 17.12 9.60 -19.07
CA HIS A 536 15.92 9.91 -19.84
C HIS A 536 14.63 9.55 -19.08
N LEU A 537 14.75 8.83 -17.96
CA LEU A 537 13.66 8.38 -17.12
C LEU A 537 13.24 9.52 -16.19
N ARG A 538 11.97 9.93 -16.28
CA ARG A 538 11.38 10.96 -15.42
C ARG A 538 10.79 10.33 -14.16
N PHE A 539 10.83 11.05 -13.05
CA PHE A 539 10.21 10.68 -11.79
C PHE A 539 9.28 11.79 -11.33
N SER A 540 7.98 11.50 -11.21
CA SER A 540 7.02 12.37 -10.53
C SER A 540 6.80 11.88 -9.10
N ILE A 541 6.56 12.79 -8.16
CA ILE A 541 6.02 12.45 -6.84
C ILE A 541 4.50 12.54 -6.89
N ALA A 542 3.76 11.50 -6.47
CA ALA A 542 2.31 11.54 -6.42
C ALA A 542 1.81 12.02 -5.05
N VAL A 543 0.99 13.07 -5.06
CA VAL A 543 0.27 13.56 -3.89
C VAL A 543 -1.11 12.91 -3.84
N GLY A 544 -1.44 12.25 -2.73
CA GLY A 544 -2.78 11.65 -2.51
C GLY A 544 -2.84 10.15 -2.75
N GLY A 545 -3.67 9.72 -3.70
CA GLY A 545 -4.16 8.36 -3.85
C GLY A 545 -5.37 8.07 -2.96
N TRP A 546 -6.00 6.92 -3.16
CA TRP A 546 -7.23 6.46 -2.48
C TRP A 546 -7.33 6.85 -0.99
N THR A 547 -6.31 6.47 -0.21
CA THR A 547 -6.27 6.68 1.26
C THR A 547 -5.95 8.12 1.66
N LEU A 548 -5.00 8.79 0.98
CA LEU A 548 -4.52 10.13 1.36
C LEU A 548 -5.30 11.27 0.67
N SER A 549 -6.34 10.93 -0.09
CA SER A 549 -7.28 11.89 -0.70
C SER A 549 -8.15 12.66 0.32
N THR A 550 -8.02 12.36 1.61
CA THR A 550 -8.93 12.83 2.69
C THR A 550 -9.12 14.34 2.75
N HIS A 551 -8.07 15.13 2.57
CA HIS A 551 -8.08 16.58 2.88
C HIS A 551 -8.20 17.52 1.68
N PHE A 552 -8.12 17.03 0.44
CA PHE A 552 -8.09 17.88 -0.77
C PHE A 552 -9.28 18.86 -0.84
N SER A 553 -10.52 18.38 -0.67
CA SER A 553 -11.71 19.25 -0.75
C SER A 553 -11.66 20.39 0.28
N SER A 554 -11.28 20.09 1.53
CA SER A 554 -11.20 21.08 2.59
C SER A 554 -10.09 22.10 2.37
N VAL A 555 -8.87 21.63 2.06
CA VAL A 555 -7.68 22.49 1.87
C VAL A 555 -7.85 23.36 0.63
N LEU A 556 -8.27 22.79 -0.50
CA LEU A 556 -8.36 23.53 -1.75
C LEU A 556 -9.59 24.45 -1.83
N SER A 557 -10.52 24.39 -0.87
CA SER A 557 -11.73 25.23 -0.86
C SER A 557 -11.45 26.74 -0.79
N THR A 558 -10.40 27.17 -0.09
CA THR A 558 -10.06 28.59 0.10
C THR A 558 -8.87 29.01 -0.78
N PRO A 559 -8.77 30.30 -1.18
CA PRO A 559 -7.55 30.83 -1.80
C PRO A 559 -6.30 30.56 -0.97
N GLU A 560 -6.38 30.80 0.34
CA GLU A 560 -5.25 30.70 1.26
C GLU A 560 -4.78 29.24 1.44
N GLY A 561 -5.70 28.27 1.39
CA GLY A 561 -5.36 26.85 1.45
C GLY A 561 -4.75 26.32 0.14
N ARG A 562 -5.18 26.83 -1.02
CA ARG A 562 -4.53 26.56 -2.32
C ARG A 562 -3.14 27.20 -2.41
N GLU A 563 -2.98 28.41 -1.88
CA GLU A 563 -1.67 29.09 -1.80
C GLU A 563 -0.70 28.28 -0.94
N THR A 564 -1.14 27.88 0.26
CA THR A 564 -0.36 27.06 1.21
C THR A 564 0.02 25.69 0.61
N ALA A 565 -0.94 24.97 0.01
CA ALA A 565 -0.70 23.66 -0.58
C ALA A 565 0.21 23.72 -1.83
N SER A 566 0.06 24.76 -2.66
CA SER A 566 0.89 24.91 -3.86
C SER A 566 2.30 25.37 -3.52
N ASP A 567 2.51 26.19 -2.48
CA ASP A 567 3.85 26.47 -1.95
C ASP A 567 4.50 25.20 -1.38
N ALA A 568 3.76 24.38 -0.63
CA ALA A 568 4.28 23.12 -0.08
C ALA A 568 4.74 22.12 -1.16
N VAL A 569 4.03 22.03 -2.30
CA VAL A 569 4.46 21.23 -3.46
C VAL A 569 5.78 21.76 -4.05
N ILE A 570 5.95 23.08 -4.13
CA ILE A 570 7.17 23.69 -4.66
C ILE A 570 8.34 23.53 -3.68
N ASP A 571 8.12 23.69 -2.38
CA ASP A 571 9.17 23.46 -1.38
C ASP A 571 9.59 21.98 -1.32
N PHE A 572 8.66 21.03 -1.50
CA PHE A 572 9.00 19.62 -1.68
C PHE A 572 9.91 19.40 -2.90
N LEU A 573 9.56 19.97 -4.07
CA LEU A 573 10.38 19.87 -5.29
C LEU A 573 11.71 20.65 -5.21
N ARG A 574 11.82 21.64 -4.31
CA ARG A 574 13.08 22.32 -3.99
C ARG A 574 13.98 21.50 -3.07
N GLN A 575 13.39 20.70 -2.17
CA GLN A 575 14.10 19.83 -1.23
C GLN A 575 14.56 18.52 -1.90
N TYR A 576 13.72 17.94 -2.75
CA TYR A 576 13.92 16.63 -3.36
C TYR A 576 14.18 16.76 -4.86
N GLU A 577 15.37 17.26 -5.21
CA GLU A 577 15.76 17.63 -6.59
C GLU A 577 15.77 16.46 -7.59
N MET A 578 15.67 15.21 -7.13
CA MET A 578 15.57 14.02 -7.98
C MET A 578 14.24 13.89 -8.72
N PHE A 579 13.18 14.59 -8.31
CA PHE A 579 11.90 14.60 -9.04
C PHE A 579 11.94 15.57 -10.24
N ASP A 580 11.15 15.26 -11.26
CA ASP A 580 10.98 16.04 -12.51
C ASP A 580 9.55 16.55 -12.72
N GLY A 581 8.67 16.33 -11.75
CA GLY A 581 7.28 16.71 -11.81
C GLY A 581 6.52 16.28 -10.56
N VAL A 582 5.23 16.58 -10.56
CA VAL A 582 4.27 16.17 -9.54
C VAL A 582 3.09 15.50 -10.24
N ASP A 583 2.63 14.38 -9.69
CA ASP A 583 1.30 13.84 -10.00
C ASP A 583 0.34 14.21 -8.85
N PHE A 584 -0.92 14.47 -9.18
CA PHE A 584 -1.96 14.69 -8.19
C PHE A 584 -3.05 13.64 -8.37
N ASP A 585 -3.19 12.79 -7.37
CA ASP A 585 -4.16 11.71 -7.34
C ASP A 585 -5.20 12.02 -6.26
N TRP A 586 -6.28 12.68 -6.67
CA TRP A 586 -7.41 13.00 -5.78
C TRP A 586 -8.61 12.14 -6.16
N GLU A 587 -8.98 11.25 -5.24
CA GLU A 587 -10.08 10.29 -5.37
C GLU A 587 -11.27 10.63 -4.44
N TYR A 588 -12.28 11.39 -4.87
CA TYR A 588 -12.41 12.15 -6.11
C TYR A 588 -13.03 13.54 -5.84
N PRO A 589 -12.74 14.56 -6.67
CA PRO A 589 -13.52 15.79 -6.73
C PRO A 589 -15.02 15.52 -6.85
N GLY A 590 -15.82 16.05 -5.91
CA GLY A 590 -17.27 15.82 -5.85
C GLY A 590 -17.69 14.57 -5.05
N GLY A 591 -16.73 13.77 -4.57
CA GLY A 591 -16.95 12.61 -3.70
C GLY A 591 -17.03 11.26 -4.42
N GLY A 592 -17.34 10.21 -3.66
CA GLY A 592 -17.39 8.83 -4.15
C GLY A 592 -16.02 8.13 -4.21
N GLY A 593 -15.03 8.63 -3.47
CA GLY A 593 -13.90 7.84 -2.96
C GLY A 593 -14.20 7.30 -1.56
N LEU A 594 -13.19 7.18 -0.69
CA LEU A 594 -13.36 6.79 0.71
C LEU A 594 -14.34 7.70 1.48
N ALA A 595 -15.02 7.11 2.47
CA ALA A 595 -15.98 7.82 3.34
C ALA A 595 -15.34 8.87 4.26
N SER A 596 -14.02 8.82 4.46
CA SER A 596 -13.22 9.87 5.12
C SER A 596 -13.08 11.14 4.27
N ASN A 597 -13.20 11.03 2.95
CA ASN A 597 -12.76 12.09 2.04
C ASN A 597 -13.75 13.26 2.04
N GLY A 598 -13.23 14.45 2.30
CA GLY A 598 -14.02 15.68 2.14
C GLY A 598 -14.50 15.81 0.69
N SER A 599 -15.72 16.29 0.50
CA SER A 599 -16.31 16.46 -0.84
C SER A 599 -17.21 17.69 -0.94
N SER A 600 -17.19 18.35 -2.10
CA SER A 600 -18.02 19.52 -2.43
C SER A 600 -18.38 19.55 -3.91
N PRO A 601 -19.60 19.98 -4.30
CA PRO A 601 -19.95 20.24 -5.71
C PRO A 601 -19.07 21.30 -6.41
N ASN A 602 -18.23 22.02 -5.65
CA ASN A 602 -17.27 23.00 -6.20
C ASN A 602 -15.85 22.43 -6.38
N ASP A 603 -15.59 21.17 -6.00
CA ASP A 603 -14.25 20.59 -5.93
C ASP A 603 -13.48 20.71 -7.26
N GLY A 604 -14.04 20.30 -8.40
CA GLY A 604 -13.39 20.45 -9.71
C GLY A 604 -13.09 21.91 -10.09
N THR A 605 -13.85 22.89 -9.57
CA THR A 605 -13.54 24.32 -9.75
C THR A 605 -12.36 24.74 -8.87
N HIS A 606 -12.32 24.30 -7.62
CA HIS A 606 -11.21 24.54 -6.71
C HIS A 606 -9.92 23.85 -7.16
N TYR A 607 -10.02 22.65 -7.72
CA TYR A 607 -8.90 21.88 -8.23
C TYR A 607 -8.29 22.53 -9.49
N ALA A 608 -9.12 23.03 -10.41
CA ALA A 608 -8.67 23.82 -11.56
C ALA A 608 -7.88 25.07 -11.13
N LEU A 609 -8.38 25.79 -10.11
CA LEU A 609 -7.70 26.97 -9.55
C LEU A 609 -6.37 26.60 -8.89
N PHE A 610 -6.32 25.49 -8.17
CA PHE A 610 -5.11 24.97 -7.54
C PHE A 610 -4.05 24.59 -8.57
N LEU A 611 -4.40 23.79 -9.59
CA LEU A 611 -3.43 23.38 -10.60
C LEU A 611 -2.94 24.54 -11.47
N ALA A 612 -3.76 25.58 -11.70
CA ALA A 612 -3.30 26.82 -12.33
C ALA A 612 -2.28 27.59 -11.47
N GLU A 613 -2.43 27.55 -10.14
CA GLU A 613 -1.46 28.13 -9.21
C GLU A 613 -0.18 27.30 -9.14
N VAL A 614 -0.27 25.96 -9.01
CA VAL A 614 0.89 25.05 -9.06
C VAL A 614 1.65 25.22 -10.37
N ARG A 615 0.98 25.27 -11.53
CA ARG A 615 1.61 25.54 -12.84
C ARG A 615 2.42 26.84 -12.80
N THR A 616 1.82 27.92 -12.30
CA THR A 616 2.47 29.24 -12.21
C THR A 616 3.73 29.19 -11.33
N LYS A 617 3.69 28.49 -10.19
CA LYS A 617 4.82 28.40 -9.26
C LYS A 617 5.89 27.37 -9.71
N ILE A 618 5.49 26.27 -10.36
CA ILE A 618 6.40 25.22 -10.85
C ILE A 618 7.15 25.66 -12.12
N ASP A 619 6.54 26.50 -12.96
CA ASP A 619 7.22 27.12 -14.09
C ASP A 619 8.30 28.11 -13.61
N ALA A 620 8.02 28.88 -12.55
CA ALA A 620 9.02 29.76 -11.93
C ALA A 620 10.18 28.97 -11.28
N LEU A 621 9.91 27.82 -10.65
CA LEU A 621 10.95 26.88 -10.20
C LEU A 621 11.75 26.30 -11.40
N GLY A 622 11.07 26.03 -12.51
CA GLY A 622 11.69 25.57 -13.74
C GLY A 622 12.65 26.60 -14.36
N GLU A 623 12.24 27.87 -14.44
CA GLU A 623 13.09 28.98 -14.87
C GLU A 623 14.29 29.18 -13.94
N GLU A 624 14.09 29.11 -12.62
CA GLU A 624 15.17 29.20 -11.62
C GLU A 624 16.22 28.10 -11.79
N ARG A 625 15.76 26.86 -11.99
CA ARG A 625 16.62 25.66 -12.06
C ARG A 625 17.07 25.31 -13.48
N GLY A 626 16.61 26.02 -14.51
CA GLY A 626 16.97 25.80 -15.92
C GLY A 626 16.42 24.49 -16.51
N ARG A 627 15.25 24.04 -16.06
CA ARG A 627 14.63 22.74 -16.39
C ARG A 627 13.11 22.86 -16.49
N VAL A 628 12.46 21.94 -17.22
CA VAL A 628 10.99 21.85 -17.25
C VAL A 628 10.51 20.83 -16.23
N TYR A 629 9.57 21.23 -15.38
CA TYR A 629 8.83 20.32 -14.49
C TYR A 629 7.45 20.02 -15.10
N GLU A 630 6.98 18.79 -14.95
CA GLU A 630 5.67 18.35 -15.42
C GLU A 630 4.63 18.33 -14.29
N ILE A 631 3.36 18.56 -14.65
CA ILE A 631 2.20 18.27 -13.81
C ILE A 631 1.40 17.17 -14.49
N SER A 632 1.35 15.99 -13.88
CA SER A 632 0.41 14.94 -14.28
C SER A 632 -0.71 14.80 -13.25
N VAL A 633 -1.78 14.09 -13.62
CA VAL A 633 -2.95 13.89 -12.77
C VAL A 633 -3.49 12.48 -13.02
N ALA A 634 -3.45 11.61 -12.01
CA ALA A 634 -4.32 10.45 -11.94
C ALA A 634 -5.79 10.91 -11.97
N SER A 635 -6.55 10.40 -12.95
CA SER A 635 -7.89 10.90 -13.22
C SER A 635 -8.87 9.76 -13.51
N PRO A 636 -10.13 9.87 -13.09
CA PRO A 636 -11.04 8.72 -13.06
C PRO A 636 -11.45 8.24 -14.45
N GLY A 637 -11.61 6.93 -14.62
CA GLY A 637 -12.30 6.34 -15.76
C GLY A 637 -13.83 6.34 -15.64
N GLY A 638 -14.38 6.37 -14.41
CA GLY A 638 -15.83 6.35 -14.17
C GLY A 638 -16.56 7.62 -14.61
N TYR A 639 -17.59 7.47 -15.44
CA TYR A 639 -18.35 8.60 -16.03
C TYR A 639 -18.94 9.56 -14.99
N ASP A 640 -19.29 9.06 -13.80
CA ASP A 640 -19.89 9.82 -12.71
C ASP A 640 -18.86 10.72 -11.99
N LYS A 641 -17.62 10.26 -11.85
CA LYS A 641 -16.50 11.05 -11.33
C LYS A 641 -16.01 12.06 -12.36
N ILE A 642 -15.87 11.65 -13.63
CA ILE A 642 -15.46 12.52 -14.76
C ILE A 642 -16.35 13.78 -14.83
N ALA A 643 -17.67 13.62 -14.64
CA ALA A 643 -18.63 14.72 -14.64
C ALA A 643 -18.36 15.81 -13.58
N ASN A 644 -17.72 15.46 -12.46
CA ASN A 644 -17.36 16.39 -11.37
C ASN A 644 -15.91 16.90 -11.46
N PHE A 645 -15.06 16.25 -12.25
CA PHE A 645 -13.61 16.47 -12.28
C PHE A 645 -13.19 17.79 -12.96
N ASN A 646 -14.07 18.44 -13.73
CA ASN A 646 -13.83 19.73 -14.42
C ASN A 646 -12.64 19.72 -15.41
N LEU A 647 -12.51 18.67 -16.23
CA LEU A 647 -11.47 18.53 -17.27
C LEU A 647 -11.19 19.80 -18.09
N PRO A 648 -12.17 20.60 -18.56
CA PRO A 648 -11.89 21.84 -19.31
C PRO A 648 -11.13 22.91 -18.50
N GLY A 649 -11.31 22.93 -17.17
CA GLY A 649 -10.61 23.84 -16.26
C GLY A 649 -9.19 23.39 -15.90
N LEU A 650 -8.94 22.08 -15.84
CA LEU A 650 -7.63 21.50 -15.49
C LEU A 650 -6.68 21.44 -16.71
N THR A 651 -7.20 21.17 -17.90
CA THR A 651 -6.43 20.88 -19.12
C THR A 651 -5.40 21.97 -19.53
N PRO A 652 -5.59 23.28 -19.24
CA PRO A 652 -4.56 24.29 -19.45
C PRO A 652 -3.30 24.12 -18.59
N SER A 653 -3.43 23.52 -17.40
CA SER A 653 -2.38 23.43 -16.38
C SER A 653 -1.69 22.06 -16.32
N VAL A 654 -2.43 20.99 -16.63
CA VAL A 654 -1.96 19.59 -16.62
C VAL A 654 -1.21 19.27 -17.92
N ASP A 655 -0.02 18.69 -17.85
CA ASP A 655 0.74 18.25 -19.03
C ASP A 655 0.16 16.97 -19.65
N PHE A 656 -0.24 16.00 -18.82
CA PHE A 656 -0.97 14.80 -19.21
C PHE A 656 -1.79 14.19 -18.06
N TYR A 657 -2.87 13.51 -18.41
CA TYR A 657 -3.75 12.76 -17.50
C TYR A 657 -3.42 11.27 -17.55
N ASN A 658 -3.23 10.66 -16.39
CA ASN A 658 -3.10 9.23 -16.20
C ASN A 658 -4.50 8.67 -15.92
N VAL A 659 -5.24 8.33 -16.97
CA VAL A 659 -6.66 7.97 -16.84
C VAL A 659 -6.79 6.56 -16.28
N MET A 660 -7.30 6.43 -15.06
CA MET A 660 -7.48 5.17 -14.35
C MET A 660 -8.65 4.38 -14.94
N THR A 661 -8.39 3.71 -16.06
CA THR A 661 -9.33 2.83 -16.78
C THR A 661 -9.20 1.37 -16.33
N TYR A 662 -9.23 1.20 -15.01
CA TYR A 662 -9.28 -0.05 -14.27
C TYR A 662 -10.20 0.15 -13.05
N ASP A 663 -10.36 -0.86 -12.20
CA ASP A 663 -11.31 -0.84 -11.07
C ASP A 663 -12.77 -0.49 -11.45
N PHE A 664 -13.16 -0.85 -12.68
CA PHE A 664 -14.56 -0.76 -13.13
C PHE A 664 -15.50 -1.74 -12.40
N HIS A 665 -14.96 -2.87 -11.93
CA HIS A 665 -15.67 -3.90 -11.18
C HIS A 665 -14.74 -4.56 -10.16
N GLY A 666 -15.26 -4.86 -8.97
CA GLY A 666 -14.50 -5.48 -7.89
C GLY A 666 -15.40 -6.04 -6.79
N THR A 667 -14.82 -6.44 -5.66
CA THR A 667 -15.51 -7.17 -4.59
C THR A 667 -16.51 -6.35 -3.77
N TRP A 668 -16.64 -5.05 -4.06
CA TRP A 668 -17.81 -4.23 -3.68
C TRP A 668 -19.10 -4.66 -4.40
N GLU A 669 -19.01 -5.44 -5.47
CA GLU A 669 -20.12 -6.07 -6.18
C GLU A 669 -20.19 -7.58 -5.91
N ASN A 670 -21.40 -8.09 -5.64
CA ASN A 670 -21.69 -9.53 -5.51
C ASN A 670 -21.91 -10.22 -6.88
N THR A 671 -21.23 -9.75 -7.92
CA THR A 671 -21.29 -10.27 -9.29
C THR A 671 -19.98 -9.97 -9.99
N THR A 672 -19.42 -10.96 -10.66
CA THR A 672 -18.14 -10.85 -11.39
C THR A 672 -18.24 -9.88 -12.57
N GLY A 673 -17.25 -9.02 -12.74
CA GLY A 673 -17.14 -8.11 -13.89
C GLY A 673 -15.70 -7.94 -14.39
N HIS A 674 -15.53 -7.35 -15.57
CA HIS A 674 -14.22 -7.10 -16.17
C HIS A 674 -13.66 -5.75 -15.65
N GLN A 675 -12.69 -5.78 -14.73
CA GLN A 675 -12.20 -4.54 -14.07
C GLN A 675 -11.61 -3.49 -15.03
N ALA A 676 -11.16 -3.89 -16.22
CA ALA A 676 -10.56 -3.04 -17.24
C ALA A 676 -11.13 -3.38 -18.63
N ALA A 677 -12.47 -3.51 -18.71
CA ALA A 677 -13.20 -3.71 -19.95
C ALA A 677 -12.78 -2.70 -21.03
N PHE A 678 -12.55 -3.14 -22.25
CA PHE A 678 -12.20 -2.25 -23.35
C PHE A 678 -13.42 -1.51 -23.92
N GLN A 679 -14.54 -2.22 -24.02
CA GLN A 679 -15.80 -1.72 -24.56
C GLN A 679 -16.98 -2.53 -24.01
N ALA A 680 -18.20 -2.03 -24.24
CA ALA A 680 -19.45 -2.78 -24.12
C ALA A 680 -19.77 -3.33 -22.71
N ASP A 681 -19.35 -2.63 -21.65
CA ASP A 681 -19.98 -2.80 -20.34
C ASP A 681 -21.47 -2.37 -20.41
N ALA A 682 -22.30 -2.99 -19.56
CA ALA A 682 -23.73 -2.71 -19.48
C ALA A 682 -24.07 -1.38 -18.78
N ASN A 683 -23.16 -0.82 -18.00
CA ASN A 683 -23.34 0.42 -17.23
C ASN A 683 -22.53 1.61 -17.78
N GLY A 684 -21.54 1.36 -18.64
CA GLY A 684 -20.64 2.37 -19.23
C GLY A 684 -19.30 2.53 -18.50
N TYR A 685 -18.90 1.54 -17.70
CA TYR A 685 -17.54 1.46 -17.14
C TYR A 685 -16.65 0.62 -18.07
N ASP A 686 -16.25 1.23 -19.19
CA ASP A 686 -15.28 0.66 -20.14
C ASP A 686 -14.33 1.73 -20.71
N ILE A 687 -13.13 1.30 -21.13
CA ILE A 687 -12.04 2.17 -21.62
C ILE A 687 -12.54 3.15 -22.69
N ARG A 688 -13.31 2.69 -23.68
CA ARG A 688 -13.80 3.58 -24.74
C ARG A 688 -14.72 4.66 -24.19
N THR A 689 -15.69 4.28 -23.36
CA THR A 689 -16.62 5.23 -22.72
C THR A 689 -15.86 6.25 -21.87
N SER A 690 -14.85 5.81 -21.10
CA SER A 690 -13.96 6.70 -20.36
C SER A 690 -13.24 7.69 -21.27
N ILE A 691 -12.52 7.22 -22.30
CA ILE A 691 -11.66 8.08 -23.13
C ILE A 691 -12.48 9.03 -24.02
N ASP A 692 -13.62 8.57 -24.57
CA ASP A 692 -14.51 9.41 -25.37
C ASP A 692 -15.02 10.61 -24.54
N LEU A 693 -15.32 10.44 -23.25
CA LEU A 693 -15.72 11.55 -22.37
C LEU A 693 -14.61 12.61 -22.16
N TYR A 694 -13.34 12.22 -22.17
CA TYR A 694 -12.22 13.18 -22.10
C TYR A 694 -12.10 13.95 -23.43
N LEU A 695 -12.25 13.26 -24.56
CA LEU A 695 -12.23 13.87 -25.89
C LEU A 695 -13.42 14.83 -26.10
N GLU A 696 -14.63 14.44 -25.67
CA GLU A 696 -15.83 15.29 -25.68
C GLU A 696 -15.70 16.51 -24.75
N ALA A 697 -15.03 16.36 -23.60
CA ALA A 697 -14.67 17.47 -22.72
C ALA A 697 -13.57 18.40 -23.30
N GLY A 698 -13.02 18.07 -24.48
CA GLY A 698 -12.02 18.88 -25.18
C GLY A 698 -10.58 18.65 -24.72
N VAL A 699 -10.30 17.57 -23.98
CA VAL A 699 -8.93 17.16 -23.65
C VAL A 699 -8.24 16.69 -24.94
N PRO A 700 -7.07 17.24 -25.33
CA PRO A 700 -6.33 16.75 -26.49
C PRO A 700 -5.87 15.30 -26.26
N ALA A 701 -6.04 14.42 -27.25
CA ALA A 701 -5.54 13.04 -27.19
C ALA A 701 -4.06 12.95 -26.79
N SER A 702 -3.23 13.89 -27.25
CA SER A 702 -1.81 14.02 -26.88
C SER A 702 -1.53 14.47 -25.43
N LYS A 703 -2.57 14.59 -24.59
CA LYS A 703 -2.51 14.73 -23.12
C LYS A 703 -3.18 13.56 -22.38
N ILE A 704 -3.66 12.52 -23.06
CA ILE A 704 -4.35 11.39 -22.44
C ILE A 704 -3.40 10.18 -22.41
N VAL A 705 -3.15 9.62 -21.25
CA VAL A 705 -2.37 8.38 -21.04
C VAL A 705 -3.33 7.33 -20.50
N LEU A 706 -3.43 6.19 -21.19
CA LEU A 706 -4.38 5.12 -20.87
C LEU A 706 -3.91 4.31 -19.65
N GLY A 707 -4.75 4.08 -18.65
CA GLY A 707 -4.40 3.25 -17.49
C GLY A 707 -4.61 1.76 -17.74
N SER A 708 -3.68 0.93 -17.28
CA SER A 708 -3.78 -0.54 -17.27
C SER A 708 -3.40 -1.10 -15.90
N PRO A 709 -4.13 -2.08 -15.36
CA PRO A 709 -3.75 -2.72 -14.11
C PRO A 709 -2.61 -3.73 -14.35
N ILE A 710 -1.79 -3.97 -13.34
CA ILE A 710 -0.88 -5.12 -13.21
C ILE A 710 -1.29 -5.97 -11.98
N TYR A 711 -2.57 -5.93 -11.64
CA TYR A 711 -3.22 -6.72 -10.60
C TYR A 711 -4.58 -7.19 -11.13
N THR A 712 -5.23 -8.11 -10.44
CA THR A 712 -6.56 -8.61 -10.79
C THR A 712 -7.61 -8.21 -9.77
N ARG A 713 -8.86 -8.01 -10.18
CA ARG A 713 -10.02 -8.10 -9.28
C ARG A 713 -10.67 -9.48 -9.37
N ALA A 714 -10.90 -10.11 -8.22
CA ALA A 714 -11.21 -11.54 -8.13
C ALA A 714 -12.27 -11.88 -7.06
N TRP A 715 -13.13 -12.84 -7.38
CA TRP A 715 -14.28 -13.26 -6.56
C TRP A 715 -14.32 -14.77 -6.37
N ALA A 716 -14.84 -15.24 -5.24
CA ALA A 716 -14.95 -16.67 -4.90
C ALA A 716 -16.40 -17.15 -4.66
N GLY A 717 -16.58 -18.47 -4.79
CA GLY A 717 -17.89 -19.13 -4.83
C GLY A 717 -18.64 -18.93 -6.15
N VAL A 718 -17.90 -18.63 -7.21
CA VAL A 718 -18.40 -18.36 -8.56
C VAL A 718 -18.57 -19.67 -9.33
N ALA A 719 -19.81 -19.96 -9.75
CA ALA A 719 -20.09 -21.07 -10.64
C ALA A 719 -19.83 -20.69 -12.12
N ASP A 720 -19.35 -21.63 -12.94
CA ASP A 720 -18.97 -21.42 -14.35
C ASP A 720 -20.04 -20.69 -15.21
N GLY A 721 -21.32 -21.00 -15.02
CA GLY A 721 -22.40 -20.42 -15.84
C GLY A 721 -22.44 -20.86 -17.31
N GLY A 722 -21.42 -21.58 -17.79
CA GLY A 722 -21.15 -21.92 -19.18
C GLY A 722 -20.22 -20.91 -19.89
N ASN A 723 -19.61 -19.99 -19.15
CA ASN A 723 -18.74 -18.94 -19.67
C ASN A 723 -17.58 -18.59 -18.70
N GLY A 724 -17.11 -19.53 -17.89
CA GLY A 724 -15.96 -19.30 -17.00
C GLY A 724 -16.25 -18.30 -15.89
N GLY A 725 -17.48 -18.28 -15.38
CA GLY A 725 -17.87 -17.44 -14.25
C GLY A 725 -18.22 -15.98 -14.58
N TYR A 726 -18.01 -15.49 -15.80
CA TYR A 726 -18.31 -14.08 -16.12
C TYR A 726 -19.82 -13.75 -16.00
N GLY A 727 -20.12 -12.60 -15.38
CA GLY A 727 -21.49 -12.15 -15.09
C GLY A 727 -22.26 -13.03 -14.08
N GLN A 728 -21.59 -13.89 -13.31
CA GLN A 728 -22.23 -14.79 -12.35
C GLN A 728 -22.18 -14.20 -10.92
N PRO A 729 -23.13 -14.59 -10.03
CA PRO A 729 -23.07 -14.20 -8.63
C PRO A 729 -21.84 -14.78 -7.92
N SER A 730 -21.23 -13.99 -7.06
CA SER A 730 -20.20 -14.42 -6.10
C SER A 730 -20.80 -14.66 -4.72
N SER A 731 -20.03 -15.28 -3.83
CA SER A 731 -20.35 -15.37 -2.39
C SER A 731 -19.36 -14.63 -1.50
N ASN A 732 -18.11 -14.53 -1.91
CA ASN A 732 -17.01 -13.90 -1.17
C ASN A 732 -16.05 -13.21 -2.14
N ALA A 733 -15.11 -12.42 -1.60
CA ALA A 733 -13.86 -12.11 -2.27
C ALA A 733 -13.02 -13.40 -2.47
N ALA A 734 -12.14 -13.41 -3.48
CA ALA A 734 -11.08 -14.42 -3.55
C ALA A 734 -9.98 -14.15 -2.50
N PRO A 735 -9.12 -15.13 -2.12
CA PRO A 735 -8.04 -14.89 -1.15
C PRO A 735 -7.10 -13.72 -1.48
N GLY A 736 -6.74 -13.56 -2.76
CA GLY A 736 -5.77 -12.55 -3.20
C GLY A 736 -4.31 -13.00 -3.02
N SER A 737 -3.36 -12.13 -3.35
CA SER A 737 -1.91 -12.38 -3.18
C SER A 737 -1.41 -12.03 -1.78
N PHE A 738 -2.06 -11.08 -1.11
CA PHE A 738 -1.78 -10.68 0.27
C PHE A 738 -3.07 -10.74 1.08
N PHE A 739 -2.98 -11.19 2.33
CA PHE A 739 -4.14 -11.46 3.19
C PHE A 739 -4.95 -10.19 3.53
N ASP A 740 -4.29 -9.03 3.55
CA ASP A 740 -4.87 -7.70 3.74
C ASP A 740 -5.55 -7.16 2.46
N GLN A 741 -5.44 -7.87 1.34
CA GLN A 741 -5.92 -7.44 0.02
C GLN A 741 -6.89 -8.48 -0.61
N PRO A 742 -7.93 -8.94 0.13
CA PRO A 742 -8.84 -9.97 -0.36
C PRO A 742 -9.60 -9.49 -1.61
N GLY A 743 -9.62 -10.36 -2.61
CA GLY A 743 -10.15 -10.08 -3.94
C GLY A 743 -9.16 -9.41 -4.88
N MET A 744 -7.87 -9.32 -4.50
CA MET A 744 -6.82 -8.76 -5.34
C MET A 744 -5.57 -9.65 -5.39
N TYR A 745 -5.20 -10.13 -6.58
CA TYR A 745 -3.91 -10.79 -6.82
C TYR A 745 -2.99 -9.85 -7.58
N ASP A 746 -1.68 -9.93 -7.30
CA ASP A 746 -0.66 -9.40 -8.20
C ASP A 746 -0.70 -10.20 -9.50
N TYR A 747 -0.56 -9.53 -10.66
CA TYR A 747 -0.57 -10.19 -11.97
C TYR A 747 0.45 -11.34 -12.02
N LYS A 748 1.67 -11.11 -11.49
CA LYS A 748 2.77 -12.08 -11.49
C LYS A 748 2.38 -13.45 -10.90
N ASP A 749 1.51 -13.49 -9.89
CA ASP A 749 1.23 -14.73 -9.14
C ASP A 749 0.24 -15.63 -9.89
N LEU A 750 -0.81 -15.04 -10.47
CA LEU A 750 -1.73 -15.77 -11.34
C LEU A 750 -1.11 -16.05 -12.72
N ALA A 751 -0.25 -15.16 -13.21
CA ALA A 751 0.53 -15.39 -14.43
C ALA A 751 1.44 -16.61 -14.28
N ASN A 752 2.25 -16.67 -13.22
CA ASN A 752 3.13 -17.81 -12.95
C ASN A 752 2.32 -19.11 -12.76
N GLN A 753 1.20 -19.09 -12.01
CA GLN A 753 0.35 -20.28 -11.85
C GLN A 753 -0.16 -20.84 -13.18
N TRP A 754 -0.70 -19.99 -14.07
CA TRP A 754 -1.16 -20.45 -15.39
C TRP A 754 0.00 -20.95 -16.27
N LEU A 755 1.12 -20.22 -16.31
CA LEU A 755 2.30 -20.57 -17.11
C LEU A 755 2.99 -21.87 -16.66
N GLU A 756 2.95 -22.19 -15.37
CA GLU A 756 3.45 -23.45 -14.79
C GLU A 756 2.46 -24.61 -14.97
N GLY A 757 1.22 -24.34 -15.40
CA GLY A 757 0.15 -25.33 -15.46
C GLY A 757 -0.33 -25.78 -14.08
N ALA A 758 -0.25 -24.91 -13.08
CA ALA A 758 -0.66 -25.18 -11.71
C ALA A 758 -2.17 -24.93 -11.52
N GLY A 759 -2.87 -25.89 -10.91
CA GLY A 759 -4.32 -25.83 -10.70
C GLY A 759 -5.14 -26.19 -11.95
N ASP A 760 -6.37 -25.67 -12.03
CA ASP A 760 -7.30 -25.84 -13.15
C ASP A 760 -7.71 -24.50 -13.78
N TRP A 761 -6.84 -23.49 -13.69
CA TRP A 761 -7.06 -22.18 -14.29
C TRP A 761 -7.15 -22.28 -15.83
N GLU A 762 -8.31 -21.97 -16.40
CA GLU A 762 -8.45 -21.72 -17.84
C GLU A 762 -8.46 -20.20 -18.11
N LEU A 763 -7.74 -19.76 -19.15
CA LEU A 763 -7.65 -18.36 -19.57
C LEU A 763 -8.66 -18.05 -20.68
N TYR A 764 -9.50 -17.04 -20.46
CA TYR A 764 -10.59 -16.64 -21.34
C TYR A 764 -10.35 -15.26 -21.97
N TRP A 765 -10.72 -15.12 -23.25
CA TRP A 765 -10.94 -13.83 -23.92
C TRP A 765 -12.44 -13.61 -24.12
N ASP A 766 -12.96 -12.47 -23.66
CA ASP A 766 -14.27 -11.96 -24.06
C ASP A 766 -14.08 -10.97 -25.21
N ASP A 767 -14.29 -11.44 -26.44
CA ASP A 767 -14.21 -10.63 -27.66
C ASP A 767 -15.27 -9.53 -27.71
N GLN A 768 -16.42 -9.69 -27.03
CA GLN A 768 -17.40 -8.62 -26.97
C GLN A 768 -16.91 -7.46 -26.08
N ALA A 769 -16.31 -7.78 -24.92
CA ALA A 769 -15.80 -6.77 -23.98
C ALA A 769 -14.39 -6.26 -24.31
N GLY A 770 -13.61 -7.01 -25.10
CA GLY A 770 -12.18 -6.79 -25.31
C GLY A 770 -11.37 -6.96 -24.01
N ALA A 771 -11.68 -7.98 -23.22
CA ALA A 771 -11.13 -8.20 -21.88
C ALA A 771 -10.75 -9.68 -21.64
N ALA A 772 -9.76 -9.90 -20.77
CA ALA A 772 -9.34 -11.24 -20.36
C ALA A 772 -9.68 -11.54 -18.89
N TYR A 773 -9.79 -12.83 -18.58
CA TYR A 773 -9.99 -13.33 -17.21
C TYR A 773 -9.53 -14.78 -17.08
N LEU A 774 -9.11 -15.15 -15.87
CA LEU A 774 -8.82 -16.51 -15.45
C LEU A 774 -10.01 -17.06 -14.65
N TYR A 775 -10.32 -18.34 -14.86
CA TYR A 775 -11.34 -19.04 -14.08
C TYR A 775 -10.85 -20.42 -13.64
N SER A 776 -11.03 -20.74 -12.35
CA SER A 776 -10.87 -22.08 -11.80
C SER A 776 -12.24 -22.64 -11.41
N ALA A 777 -12.58 -23.80 -11.94
CA ALA A 777 -13.84 -24.48 -11.68
C ALA A 777 -13.83 -25.25 -10.35
N ASN A 778 -12.67 -25.75 -9.92
CA ASN A 778 -12.50 -26.45 -8.66
C ASN A 778 -12.48 -25.50 -7.46
N LEU A 779 -11.80 -24.35 -7.58
CA LEU A 779 -11.77 -23.32 -6.54
C LEU A 779 -13.03 -22.43 -6.57
N GLY A 780 -13.72 -22.39 -7.72
CA GLY A 780 -14.86 -21.50 -7.93
C GLY A 780 -14.45 -20.02 -7.90
N ILE A 781 -13.31 -19.70 -8.52
CA ILE A 781 -12.74 -18.34 -8.53
C ILE A 781 -12.74 -17.79 -9.95
N PHE A 782 -13.28 -16.58 -10.10
CA PHE A 782 -13.12 -15.73 -11.29
C PHE A 782 -12.13 -14.60 -10.97
N SER A 783 -11.23 -14.29 -11.89
CA SER A 783 -10.23 -13.23 -11.74
C SER A 783 -10.02 -12.47 -13.04
N SER A 784 -10.35 -11.17 -13.08
CA SER A 784 -10.21 -10.34 -14.29
C SER A 784 -8.77 -9.88 -14.49
N PHE A 785 -8.21 -10.14 -15.68
CA PHE A 785 -6.77 -10.33 -15.91
C PHE A 785 -6.31 -9.58 -17.18
N GLU A 786 -5.02 -9.30 -17.26
CA GLU A 786 -4.34 -8.74 -18.45
C GLU A 786 -3.24 -9.71 -18.92
N SER A 787 -2.79 -9.60 -20.17
CA SER A 787 -1.63 -10.34 -20.70
C SER A 787 -0.84 -9.47 -21.66
N PRO A 788 0.37 -9.88 -22.11
CA PRO A 788 1.12 -9.14 -23.12
C PRO A 788 0.31 -8.84 -24.39
N GLY A 789 -0.59 -9.75 -24.78
CA GLY A 789 -1.49 -9.57 -25.92
C GLY A 789 -2.59 -8.53 -25.68
N THR A 790 -3.22 -8.49 -24.50
CA THR A 790 -4.27 -7.48 -24.22
C THR A 790 -3.68 -6.09 -24.07
N VAL A 791 -2.48 -5.99 -23.48
CA VAL A 791 -1.69 -4.76 -23.42
C VAL A 791 -1.25 -4.29 -24.81
N ALA A 792 -0.87 -5.21 -25.71
CA ALA A 792 -0.58 -4.88 -27.10
C ALA A 792 -1.83 -4.33 -27.84
N PHE A 793 -2.96 -5.03 -27.74
CA PHE A 793 -4.25 -4.61 -28.34
C PHE A 793 -4.69 -3.22 -27.85
N LYS A 794 -4.62 -2.97 -26.53
CA LYS A 794 -4.91 -1.66 -25.92
C LYS A 794 -3.91 -0.59 -26.37
N SER A 795 -2.63 -0.94 -26.52
CA SER A 795 -1.58 -0.03 -27.01
C SER A 795 -1.72 0.33 -28.49
N GLU A 796 -2.10 -0.59 -29.36
CA GLU A 796 -2.38 -0.31 -30.77
C GLU A 796 -3.57 0.65 -30.92
N TRP A 797 -4.67 0.40 -30.20
CA TRP A 797 -5.82 1.30 -30.19
C TRP A 797 -5.46 2.69 -29.67
N ALA A 798 -4.70 2.78 -28.57
CA ALA A 798 -4.25 4.04 -28.01
C ALA A 798 -3.36 4.83 -29.00
N GLN A 799 -2.46 4.14 -29.72
CA GLN A 799 -1.67 4.74 -30.81
C GLN A 799 -2.55 5.22 -31.97
N HIS A 800 -3.54 4.42 -32.39
CA HIS A 800 -4.48 4.78 -33.45
C HIS A 800 -5.30 6.04 -33.11
N MET A 801 -5.78 6.14 -31.87
CA MET A 801 -6.50 7.30 -31.34
C MET A 801 -5.59 8.54 -31.12
N GLY A 802 -4.28 8.41 -31.27
CA GLY A 802 -3.32 9.48 -31.02
C GLY A 802 -3.19 9.85 -29.53
N LEU A 803 -3.47 8.89 -28.63
CA LEU A 803 -3.26 9.06 -27.20
C LEU A 803 -1.75 9.25 -26.92
N ARG A 804 -1.45 9.89 -25.79
CA ARG A 804 -0.07 10.22 -25.41
C ARG A 804 0.74 9.01 -24.95
N GLY A 805 0.10 7.93 -24.54
CA GLY A 805 0.79 6.76 -24.02
C GLY A 805 -0.09 5.80 -23.21
N ILE A 806 0.57 4.98 -22.39
CA ILE A 806 -0.04 4.05 -21.43
C ILE A 806 0.67 4.13 -20.07
N MET A 807 -0.10 3.98 -19.00
CA MET A 807 0.28 4.06 -17.59
C MET A 807 -0.11 2.76 -16.88
N PHE A 808 0.69 2.33 -15.91
CA PHE A 808 0.43 1.12 -15.14
C PHE A 808 0.39 1.32 -13.62
N TRP A 809 -0.54 0.61 -12.95
CA TRP A 809 -0.56 0.41 -11.49
C TRP A 809 -0.49 -1.10 -11.17
N ASP A 810 0.50 -1.63 -10.44
CA ASP A 810 1.78 -1.01 -10.01
C ASP A 810 2.97 -1.94 -10.35
N LEU A 811 4.18 -1.39 -10.35
CA LEU A 811 5.39 -2.09 -10.79
C LEU A 811 5.74 -3.35 -9.97
N SER A 812 5.38 -3.39 -8.69
CA SER A 812 5.71 -4.52 -7.80
C SER A 812 4.91 -5.78 -8.11
N SER A 813 3.78 -5.63 -8.78
CA SER A 813 2.88 -6.71 -9.19
C SER A 813 3.21 -7.30 -10.57
N ASP A 814 4.11 -6.68 -11.34
CA ASP A 814 4.54 -7.18 -12.66
C ASP A 814 5.54 -8.35 -12.55
N THR A 815 5.61 -9.19 -13.58
CA THR A 815 6.51 -10.36 -13.55
C THR A 815 7.93 -10.00 -13.96
N ARG A 816 8.93 -10.57 -13.26
CA ARG A 816 10.36 -10.49 -13.66
C ARG A 816 10.66 -11.28 -14.96
N ASN A 817 9.71 -12.05 -15.52
CA ASN A 817 9.86 -12.75 -16.80
C ASN A 817 9.65 -11.81 -18.02
N PRO A 818 10.68 -11.52 -18.84
CA PRO A 818 10.55 -10.53 -19.92
C PRO A 818 9.53 -10.88 -21.02
N SER A 819 9.26 -12.16 -21.31
CA SER A 819 8.24 -12.51 -22.32
C SER A 819 6.82 -12.17 -21.87
N GLU A 820 6.61 -12.09 -20.57
CA GLU A 820 5.27 -12.04 -19.96
C GLU A 820 5.03 -10.72 -19.18
N ARG A 821 6.06 -9.87 -19.06
CA ARG A 821 6.01 -8.58 -18.37
C ARG A 821 5.11 -7.56 -19.10
N LEU A 822 4.10 -7.03 -18.42
CA LEU A 822 3.09 -6.15 -19.05
C LEU A 822 3.67 -4.80 -19.46
N THR A 823 4.46 -4.18 -18.58
CA THR A 823 5.21 -2.95 -18.90
C THR A 823 6.11 -3.13 -20.12
N ARG A 824 6.74 -4.30 -20.26
CA ARG A 824 7.58 -4.65 -21.40
C ARG A 824 6.77 -4.80 -22.69
N ALA A 825 5.63 -5.47 -22.66
CA ALA A 825 4.75 -5.62 -23.82
C ALA A 825 4.37 -4.26 -24.43
N ALA A 826 4.02 -3.30 -23.57
CA ALA A 826 3.77 -1.92 -24.00
C ALA A 826 5.04 -1.25 -24.57
N ALA A 827 6.21 -1.41 -23.95
CA ALA A 827 7.48 -0.87 -24.47
C ALA A 827 7.85 -1.45 -25.85
N ARG A 828 7.54 -2.73 -26.10
CA ARG A 828 7.73 -3.39 -27.41
C ARG A 828 6.84 -2.76 -28.48
N SER A 829 5.59 -2.41 -28.16
CA SER A 829 4.71 -1.69 -29.08
C SER A 829 5.19 -0.24 -29.30
N TRP A 830 5.15 0.60 -28.26
CA TRP A 830 5.33 2.06 -28.37
C TRP A 830 6.77 2.51 -28.72
N PHE A 831 7.80 1.72 -28.39
CA PHE A 831 9.22 2.06 -28.67
C PHE A 831 9.93 1.03 -29.55
N GLY A 832 9.56 -0.24 -29.47
CA GLY A 832 10.07 -1.27 -30.37
C GLY A 832 9.49 -1.19 -31.78
N GLY A 833 8.25 -0.71 -31.91
CA GLY A 833 7.50 -0.74 -33.18
C GLY A 833 7.13 -2.15 -33.61
N LEU A 834 6.87 -3.04 -32.65
CA LEU A 834 6.30 -4.36 -32.90
C LEU A 834 4.78 -4.27 -32.99
N GLU A 835 4.20 -4.92 -33.99
CA GLU A 835 2.75 -5.06 -34.15
C GLU A 835 2.21 -6.15 -33.17
N PHE A 836 0.91 -6.17 -32.90
CA PHE A 836 0.24 -7.11 -31.98
C PHE A 836 0.63 -8.58 -32.22
N ASP A 837 0.59 -9.06 -33.47
CA ASP A 837 0.96 -10.43 -33.84
C ASP A 837 2.38 -10.81 -33.40
N GLU A 838 3.31 -9.84 -33.38
CA GLU A 838 4.70 -10.07 -32.97
C GLU A 838 4.84 -10.11 -31.43
N ILE A 839 4.09 -9.28 -30.70
CA ILE A 839 4.10 -9.26 -29.23
C ILE A 839 3.40 -10.50 -28.66
N VAL A 840 2.26 -10.89 -29.24
CA VAL A 840 1.58 -12.15 -28.92
C VAL A 840 2.49 -13.36 -29.19
N ALA A 841 3.36 -13.30 -30.21
CA ALA A 841 4.34 -14.35 -30.49
C ALA A 841 5.62 -14.32 -29.62
N GLU A 842 5.84 -13.28 -28.79
CA GLU A 842 6.91 -13.27 -27.77
C GLU A 842 6.46 -13.87 -26.42
N SER A 843 5.15 -13.96 -26.19
CA SER A 843 4.52 -14.49 -24.96
C SER A 843 4.17 -15.97 -25.09
N ASN A 844 4.09 -16.67 -23.96
CA ASN A 844 3.59 -18.04 -23.88
C ASN A 844 2.09 -18.12 -23.54
N PHE A 845 1.42 -16.99 -23.29
CA PHE A 845 -0.03 -16.98 -23.04
C PHE A 845 -0.83 -17.33 -24.30
N SER A 846 -1.83 -18.19 -24.13
CA SER A 846 -2.79 -18.54 -25.17
C SER A 846 -4.16 -18.77 -24.55
N PHE A 847 -5.20 -18.18 -25.11
CA PHE A 847 -6.56 -18.33 -24.60
C PHE A 847 -7.09 -19.77 -24.75
N ASP A 848 -7.30 -20.44 -23.62
CA ASP A 848 -7.94 -21.76 -23.55
C ASP A 848 -9.39 -21.72 -24.05
N ARG A 849 -10.04 -20.57 -23.91
CA ARG A 849 -11.41 -20.28 -24.36
C ARG A 849 -11.53 -18.88 -24.93
N ILE A 850 -12.34 -18.73 -25.98
CA ILE A 850 -12.81 -17.43 -26.44
C ILE A 850 -14.34 -17.42 -26.38
N VAL A 851 -14.90 -16.40 -25.74
CA VAL A 851 -16.34 -16.16 -25.60
C VAL A 851 -16.70 -14.81 -26.24
N GLY A 852 -18.00 -14.53 -26.38
CA GLY A 852 -18.46 -13.30 -27.02
C GLY A 852 -18.38 -13.34 -28.55
N GLY A 853 -18.18 -12.17 -29.15
CA GLY A 853 -18.50 -11.77 -30.53
C GLY A 853 -18.17 -12.75 -31.66
N ASN A 854 -16.97 -12.65 -32.24
CA ASN A 854 -16.54 -13.41 -33.42
C ASN A 854 -15.81 -14.73 -33.08
N GLN A 855 -15.35 -14.87 -31.83
CA GLN A 855 -14.57 -15.99 -31.29
C GLN A 855 -13.14 -16.11 -31.84
N THR A 856 -12.50 -14.99 -32.15
CA THR A 856 -11.05 -14.87 -32.39
C THR A 856 -10.40 -13.86 -31.43
N PHE A 857 -9.07 -13.93 -31.31
CA PHE A 857 -8.26 -12.94 -30.62
C PHE A 857 -7.41 -12.23 -31.69
N ASP A 858 -7.99 -11.18 -32.27
CA ASP A 858 -7.45 -10.44 -33.40
C ASP A 858 -6.87 -9.08 -32.92
N PRO A 859 -5.93 -8.46 -33.67
CA PRO A 859 -5.44 -7.10 -33.41
C PRO A 859 -6.56 -6.06 -33.46
N PHE A 860 -6.28 -4.81 -33.01
CA PHE A 860 -7.27 -3.76 -33.13
C PHE A 860 -7.53 -3.40 -34.60
N VAL A 861 -8.68 -3.84 -35.12
CA VAL A 861 -9.17 -3.47 -36.45
C VAL A 861 -10.32 -2.48 -36.31
N GLU A 862 -10.16 -1.26 -36.84
CA GLU A 862 -11.30 -0.42 -37.17
C GLU A 862 -12.22 -1.20 -38.13
N SER A 863 -13.38 -1.64 -37.62
CA SER A 863 -14.49 -2.03 -38.48
C SER A 863 -14.81 -0.83 -39.39
N PRO A 864 -14.68 -0.95 -40.73
CA PRO A 864 -14.89 0.17 -41.63
C PRO A 864 -16.36 0.54 -41.61
N THR A 865 -16.72 1.50 -40.75
CA THR A 865 -18.06 2.02 -40.67
C THR A 865 -18.38 2.70 -42.00
N GLU A 866 -19.26 2.10 -42.81
CA GLU A 866 -19.99 2.91 -43.78
C GLU A 866 -20.61 4.06 -42.98
N PRO A 867 -20.39 5.33 -43.36
CA PRO A 867 -20.82 6.46 -42.56
C PRO A 867 -22.29 6.29 -42.20
N SER A 868 -22.57 6.07 -40.92
CA SER A 868 -23.92 5.79 -40.47
C SER A 868 -24.75 7.00 -40.88
N ASP A 869 -25.70 6.79 -41.80
CA ASP A 869 -26.56 7.84 -42.37
C ASP A 869 -27.63 8.22 -41.32
N ILE A 870 -27.14 8.66 -40.15
CA ILE A 870 -27.85 9.36 -39.10
C ILE A 870 -28.19 10.72 -39.70
N THR A 871 -29.20 10.70 -40.56
CA THR A 871 -29.94 11.88 -40.92
C THR A 871 -30.56 12.40 -39.62
N HIS A 872 -29.85 13.30 -38.93
CA HIS A 872 -30.41 14.09 -37.85
C HIS A 872 -31.72 14.69 -38.36
N SER A 873 -32.84 14.11 -37.93
CA SER A 873 -34.13 14.74 -38.11
C SER A 873 -34.08 15.98 -37.25
N PRO A 874 -34.09 17.19 -37.83
CA PRO A 874 -33.81 18.40 -37.06
C PRO A 874 -34.86 18.52 -35.96
N VAL A 875 -34.39 18.52 -34.72
CA VAL A 875 -35.26 18.81 -33.57
C VAL A 875 -35.71 20.25 -33.72
N SER A 876 -36.98 20.45 -34.07
CA SER A 876 -37.58 21.78 -34.16
C SER A 876 -37.37 22.53 -32.85
N PRO A 877 -36.88 23.79 -32.87
CA PRO A 877 -36.83 24.61 -31.68
C PRO A 877 -38.23 24.71 -31.05
N PRO A 878 -38.35 24.74 -29.71
CA PRO A 878 -39.64 24.98 -29.06
C PRO A 878 -40.18 26.36 -29.47
N GLU A 879 -41.43 26.41 -29.94
CA GLU A 879 -42.03 27.67 -30.41
C GLU A 879 -42.14 28.70 -29.27
N THR A 880 -41.65 29.91 -29.52
CA THR A 880 -41.74 31.02 -28.57
C THR A 880 -43.17 31.53 -28.44
N GLY A 881 -43.92 30.99 -27.48
CA GLY A 881 -45.22 31.52 -27.07
C GLY A 881 -45.10 32.96 -26.53
N PRO A 882 -45.95 33.92 -26.94
CA PRO A 882 -45.77 35.33 -26.60
C PRO A 882 -46.24 35.67 -25.18
N CYS A 883 -45.57 36.65 -24.57
CA CYS A 883 -45.93 37.18 -23.25
C CYS A 883 -47.34 37.80 -23.25
N VAL A 884 -48.20 37.36 -22.33
CA VAL A 884 -49.43 38.06 -21.95
C VAL A 884 -49.52 38.10 -20.43
N SER A 885 -49.57 39.30 -19.85
CA SER A 885 -49.90 39.51 -18.44
C SER A 885 -51.40 39.74 -18.28
N LEU A 886 -52.04 39.10 -17.30
CA LEU A 886 -52.90 39.76 -16.28
C LEU A 886 -53.59 38.76 -15.33
N ASP A 887 -53.58 39.13 -14.05
CA ASP A 887 -54.55 38.86 -12.97
C ASP A 887 -55.41 37.56 -12.91
N SER A 888 -55.07 36.76 -11.90
CA SER A 888 -55.97 36.43 -10.76
C SER A 888 -57.00 35.28 -10.83
N SER A 889 -57.28 34.79 -9.61
CA SER A 889 -58.47 34.08 -9.12
C SER A 889 -58.70 32.58 -9.43
N SER A 890 -58.72 31.83 -8.31
CA SER A 890 -59.75 30.86 -7.88
C SER A 890 -59.92 29.46 -8.53
N GLU A 891 -59.80 28.48 -7.62
CA GLU A 891 -60.76 27.39 -7.34
C GLU A 891 -60.63 25.99 -7.99
N GLU A 892 -60.31 25.04 -7.08
CA GLU A 892 -60.99 23.77 -6.85
C GLU A 892 -61.06 22.64 -7.90
N SER A 893 -60.39 21.54 -7.52
CA SER A 893 -60.98 20.18 -7.47
C SER A 893 -61.14 19.44 -8.83
N SER A 894 -61.35 18.12 -8.88
CA SER A 894 -60.99 17.01 -7.97
C SER A 894 -61.17 15.67 -8.69
N GLN A 895 -60.60 14.59 -8.11
CA GLN A 895 -60.93 13.17 -8.34
C GLN A 895 -60.76 12.62 -9.78
N VAL A 896 -59.86 11.66 -10.00
CA VAL A 896 -60.01 10.21 -9.69
C VAL A 896 -61.20 9.57 -10.44
N ALA A 897 -60.90 8.72 -11.45
CA ALA A 897 -61.40 7.32 -11.50
C ALA A 897 -60.94 6.53 -12.76
N THR A 898 -59.87 5.74 -12.61
CA THR A 898 -59.74 4.33 -13.02
C THR A 898 -60.02 3.79 -14.45
N ASN A 899 -59.19 2.80 -14.81
CA ASN A 899 -59.51 1.49 -15.42
C ASN A 899 -59.62 1.29 -16.96
N ARG A 900 -58.70 0.43 -17.45
CA ARG A 900 -58.91 -0.76 -18.32
C ARG A 900 -59.59 -0.60 -19.70
N GLY A 901 -58.84 -0.88 -20.77
CA GLY A 901 -59.40 -0.93 -22.14
C GLY A 901 -58.62 -1.76 -23.17
N LYS A 902 -58.31 -3.03 -22.89
CA LYS A 902 -57.55 -3.95 -23.76
C LYS A 902 -57.92 -3.93 -25.27
N ALA A 903 -56.88 -3.68 -26.09
CA ALA A 903 -56.41 -4.53 -27.20
C ALA A 903 -56.89 -4.35 -28.66
N ARG A 904 -55.89 -4.50 -29.56
CA ARG A 904 -55.97 -4.87 -31.01
C ARG A 904 -56.52 -3.76 -31.95
N ARG A 905 -56.13 -3.68 -33.23
CA ARG A 905 -55.43 -4.65 -34.10
C ARG A 905 -54.67 -4.00 -35.27
N LEU A 906 -53.54 -4.64 -35.64
CA LEU A 906 -52.79 -4.63 -36.91
C LEU A 906 -53.16 -3.65 -38.06
N ASN A 907 -52.09 -3.01 -38.56
CA ASN A 907 -51.64 -2.90 -39.97
C ASN A 907 -52.64 -2.57 -41.09
N ARG A 908 -52.31 -1.54 -41.88
CA ARG A 908 -51.87 -1.67 -43.30
C ARG A 908 -51.23 -0.34 -43.80
N ILE A 909 -50.03 -0.37 -44.41
CA ILE A 909 -49.75 -0.44 -45.89
C ILE A 909 -50.13 0.88 -46.62
N LYS A 910 -49.31 1.53 -47.47
CA LYS A 910 -48.10 1.16 -48.26
C LYS A 910 -47.40 2.41 -48.89
N GLN A 911 -46.09 2.30 -49.20
CA GLN A 911 -45.41 2.86 -50.42
C GLN A 911 -45.28 4.41 -50.57
N HIS A 912 -44.36 5.00 -51.40
CA HIS A 912 -43.34 4.46 -52.32
C HIS A 912 -42.21 5.48 -52.69
N ARG A 913 -41.02 4.97 -53.06
CA ARG A 913 -40.06 5.46 -54.12
C ARG A 913 -39.48 6.90 -54.02
N ARG A 914 -38.16 7.05 -53.78
CA ARG A 914 -37.01 7.08 -54.77
C ARG A 914 -36.84 8.40 -55.58
N GLY A 915 -35.64 9.00 -55.54
CA GLY A 915 -35.08 9.73 -56.70
C GLY A 915 -34.09 10.87 -56.43
N ARG A 916 -32.78 10.59 -56.37
CA ARG A 916 -31.67 11.59 -56.29
C ARG A 916 -31.68 12.62 -57.43
N LYS A 917 -31.27 13.88 -57.17
CA LYS A 917 -30.05 14.53 -57.75
C LYS A 917 -29.72 15.93 -57.10
N PRO A 918 -28.48 16.45 -57.23
CA PRO A 918 -27.94 17.62 -56.47
C PRO A 918 -27.48 18.78 -57.41
N PRO A 919 -26.50 19.65 -57.05
CA PRO A 919 -26.44 20.67 -55.99
C PRO A 919 -26.18 22.11 -56.55
N VAL A 920 -26.10 23.13 -55.68
CA VAL A 920 -25.52 24.48 -55.94
C VAL A 920 -24.85 25.02 -54.66
N ASP A 921 -23.87 25.92 -54.80
CA ASP A 921 -22.85 26.31 -53.80
C ASP A 921 -23.21 27.41 -52.76
N CYS A 922 -22.52 27.35 -51.61
CA CYS A 922 -21.81 28.39 -50.81
C CYS A 922 -22.22 29.91 -50.79
N PRO A 923 -21.77 30.74 -49.81
CA PRO A 923 -20.93 30.49 -48.61
C PRO A 923 -21.49 31.05 -47.27
N ALA A 924 -20.66 31.04 -46.22
CA ALA A 924 -20.96 31.35 -44.81
C ALA A 924 -20.99 32.84 -44.39
N SER A 925 -21.52 33.10 -43.18
CA SER A 925 -21.03 34.14 -42.26
C SER A 925 -21.42 33.87 -40.79
N LEU A 926 -20.45 34.00 -39.88
CA LEU A 926 -20.57 34.09 -38.40
C LEU A 926 -21.26 35.42 -37.96
N PRO A 927 -21.61 35.66 -36.67
CA PRO A 927 -21.20 34.98 -35.42
C PRO A 927 -22.20 33.95 -34.87
#